data_AF-A0A2B4R841-F1
#
_entry.id   AF-A0A2B4R841-F1
#
_cell.length_a   1.000
_cell.length_b   1.000
_cell.length_c   1.000
_cell.angle_alpha   90.00
_cell.angle_beta   90.00
_cell.angle_gamma   90.00
#
_symmetry.space_group_name_H-M   'P 1'
#
loop_
_entity.id
_entity.type
_entity.pdbx_description
1 polymer ?
#
loop_
_entity_poly.entity_id
_entity_poly.type
_entity_poly.pdbx_seq_one_letter_code
_entity_poly.pdbx_strand_id
1 'polypeptide(L)'
;MDKTEYIRLLSDASIKDTTKFTPINTERPKTRGRPPKHYHPLLQKEKQLESVVRKILPKPIADTVCRKGSRLAHLYGLPKTHKQQLSMRPILSSTGTYNFALAKWLEEKLKPLSLNQHTICDIFSFAEVIRETPLNPNDILVSYDVCALFTNVPLDETIEIIAEKAFKNNWFNETHGLNLTKTGLTELLRIATKDQLFQFDGQLYEQVDGVAMGSPLGPLMANVFLCSIEEQLDRNNKLPSFYKRYVDDTLATMPNIQAATAFLSTLNECHPAIQFTMEIAENNKLPFLGMMIEKNGCHLTTSVYHKPTDTGLLLHYQSHVDQRYKRSLLNTMLNRAYRLSSTKESFTKECQHLKRMFTKLKYPVKLINSAIAWYTSSTIQSRHETPTELDAATQKPVRITLPFKDQKSADTVRHQLKDLGRKIGTDLQPVFTSRKIEGKLKIQEEKPALINHQCVVYTFKCDSCDADYIGYTTRHLHQRIEEHKASVIGKHLKEAHSVASTSLEEIRREDIVITKPDKGSGVVVMDKTEYIRLLSDASIKDTTKFTPINTERPKTRGRPPKHYHPLLQKEKQLESVVRKILPKPIADTVCRKGSRLAHLYGLPKTHKQQLSMRPILSSTGTYNFALAKWLEEKLKPLSLNQHTICDIFSFAEVIRETPLNPNDILVSYDVCALFTNVPLDETIEIIAEKAFKNNWFNETHGLNLTKTGLTELLRIATKDQLFQFDGQLYEQVDGVAMGSPLGPLMANVFLCSIEEQLDRNNKLPSFYKRYVDDTLATMPNIQAATAFLSTLNECHPAIQFTMEIAENNKLPFLGMMIEKNGCHLTTSVYHKPTDTGLLLHYQSHVDQRYKRSLLNTMLNRAYRLSSTKESFTKECQHLKRMFTKLKYPVKLINSAIAWYTSSTIQSRHETPTELDAATQKPVRITLPFKDQKSADTVRHQLKDLGRKIGTDLQPVFTSRKIEGKLKIQEEKPALINHQCVVYTFKCDSCDADYIGYTTRHLHQRIEEHKASVIGKHLREAHGVASAGLGKMFSVLKKCRGKMDCLIHEMLFIREQKPKLNTQSDSIRAKVFI
;
A
#
# COMPACT_ATOMS: atom_id res chain seq x y z
N MET A 1 -13.08 -21.30 -4.07
CA MET A 1 -11.88 -20.83 -3.38
C MET A 1 -12.39 -19.74 -2.40
N ASP A 2 -11.67 -19.26 -1.40
CA ASP A 2 -12.26 -18.95 -0.05
C ASP A 2 -11.77 -17.67 0.67
N LYS A 3 -11.56 -17.74 2.01
CA LYS A 3 -10.43 -17.03 2.62
C LYS A 3 -9.18 -17.81 2.18
N THR A 4 -8.73 -18.85 2.87
CA THR A 4 -7.28 -19.05 2.98
C THR A 4 -6.53 -19.49 1.71
N GLU A 5 -7.26 -19.98 0.72
CA GLU A 5 -6.99 -19.92 -0.71
C GLU A 5 -6.90 -18.49 -1.34
N TYR A 6 -6.53 -17.40 -0.63
CA TYR A 6 -5.59 -16.32 -1.08
C TYR A 6 -4.71 -15.73 0.01
N ILE A 7 -4.05 -16.60 0.76
CA ILE A 7 -2.80 -16.34 1.48
C ILE A 7 -1.86 -17.47 1.04
N ARG A 8 -2.40 -18.67 0.71
CA ARG A 8 -2.20 -19.37 -0.59
C ARG A 8 -1.94 -18.39 -1.75
N LEU A 9 -1.25 -18.72 -2.88
CA LEU A 9 -0.85 -17.87 -4.06
C LEU A 9 -0.97 -16.34 -4.10
N LEU A 10 -1.92 -15.71 -3.47
CA LEU A 10 -1.53 -14.67 -2.53
C LEU A 10 -0.64 -15.19 -1.36
N SER A 11 0.34 -16.08 -1.65
CA SER A 11 1.80 -15.98 -1.41
C SER A 11 2.66 -16.74 -2.43
N ASP A 12 2.27 -17.94 -2.91
CA ASP A 12 2.84 -18.70 -4.06
C ASP A 12 3.04 -17.82 -5.27
N ALA A 13 2.39 -16.67 -5.36
CA ALA A 13 2.66 -15.62 -6.29
C ALA A 13 3.34 -14.44 -5.61
N SER A 14 4.51 -14.62 -5.00
CA SER A 14 5.45 -13.62 -4.50
C SER A 14 5.00 -12.80 -3.32
N ILE A 15 4.44 -13.44 -2.29
CA ILE A 15 5.31 -13.55 -1.11
C ILE A 15 6.00 -14.91 -0.94
N LYS A 16 6.15 -15.69 -2.04
CA LYS A 16 7.28 -16.64 -2.23
C LYS A 16 8.33 -16.61 -3.40
N ASP A 17 8.45 -15.63 -4.32
CA ASP A 17 9.69 -15.51 -5.16
C ASP A 17 10.86 -14.78 -4.45
N THR A 18 11.85 -15.48 -3.87
CA THR A 18 13.12 -14.76 -3.59
C THR A 18 13.96 -14.53 -4.81
N THR A 19 13.66 -13.41 -5.47
CA THR A 19 14.61 -12.59 -6.20
C THR A 19 14.26 -11.08 -6.23
N LYS A 20 13.03 -10.64 -5.89
CA LYS A 20 12.47 -9.34 -6.35
C LYS A 20 11.96 -8.34 -5.30
N PHE A 21 12.01 -8.61 -4.01
CA PHE A 21 11.07 -7.96 -3.07
C PHE A 21 11.34 -8.27 -1.55
N THR A 22 10.68 -7.89 -0.43
CA THR A 22 10.99 -8.33 0.99
C THR A 22 9.92 -7.91 2.04
N PRO A 23 9.77 -8.47 3.26
CA PRO A 23 9.09 -7.87 4.43
C PRO A 23 9.40 -6.44 4.84
N ILE A 24 8.36 -5.78 5.36
CA ILE A 24 8.32 -5.05 6.61
C ILE A 24 7.95 -5.96 7.79
N ASN A 25 8.99 -6.59 8.31
CA ASN A 25 9.22 -6.72 9.73
C ASN A 25 8.75 -5.45 10.44
N THR A 26 7.93 -5.62 11.46
CA THR A 26 7.44 -4.50 12.24
C THR A 26 8.41 -4.02 13.33
N GLU A 27 9.70 -4.32 13.41
CA GLU A 27 10.58 -4.03 14.57
C GLU A 27 11.33 -2.67 14.72
N ARG A 28 11.35 -2.13 15.97
CA ARG A 28 12.08 -0.98 16.57
C ARG A 28 13.60 -1.22 16.52
N PRO A 29 14.32 -0.75 15.48
CA PRO A 29 15.74 -1.03 15.23
C PRO A 29 16.61 -0.28 16.19
N LYS A 30 17.94 -0.34 16.12
CA LYS A 30 18.77 0.20 17.20
C LYS A 30 19.99 1.05 16.77
N THR A 31 19.76 2.35 16.66
CA THR A 31 20.72 3.43 16.33
C THR A 31 20.86 4.53 17.44
N ARG A 32 21.93 4.62 18.26
CA ARG A 32 22.14 5.41 19.56
C ARG A 32 21.26 6.65 19.89
N GLY A 33 19.96 6.45 20.20
CA GLY A 33 18.99 7.46 20.66
C GLY A 33 17.50 7.21 20.31
N ARG A 34 16.65 8.25 20.10
CA ARG A 34 15.29 8.28 20.71
C ARG A 34 14.10 8.69 19.73
N PRO A 35 13.16 7.82 19.19
CA PRO A 35 12.05 7.98 18.12
C PRO A 35 10.54 8.49 18.46
N PRO A 36 9.49 8.93 17.62
CA PRO A 36 8.44 10.15 17.42
C PRO A 36 6.98 10.79 17.96
N LYS A 37 5.83 10.61 18.76
CA LYS A 37 4.84 9.89 19.73
C LYS A 37 4.05 8.48 19.62
N HIS A 38 4.53 7.29 19.20
CA HIS A 38 3.90 6.01 18.74
C HIS A 38 5.00 5.14 17.93
N TYR A 39 4.80 4.15 17.00
CA TYR A 39 5.77 3.80 15.88
C TYR A 39 5.21 3.17 14.54
N HIS A 40 5.49 3.60 13.27
CA HIS A 40 4.81 2.91 12.11
C HIS A 40 5.43 2.92 10.69
N PRO A 41 5.44 1.76 9.97
CA PRO A 41 5.82 1.55 8.55
C PRO A 41 5.50 2.66 7.55
N LEU A 42 4.25 2.74 7.08
CA LEU A 42 3.78 3.82 6.21
C LEU A 42 4.21 5.22 6.61
N LEU A 43 4.22 5.49 7.91
CA LEU A 43 4.62 6.81 8.33
C LEU A 43 6.12 6.91 8.07
N GLN A 44 6.95 5.95 8.47
CA GLN A 44 8.37 5.95 8.10
C GLN A 44 8.59 6.13 6.59
N LYS A 45 7.61 5.76 5.77
CA LYS A 45 7.59 6.04 4.35
C LYS A 45 7.21 7.44 3.82
N GLU A 46 7.03 8.52 4.59
CA GLU A 46 6.67 9.83 3.95
C GLU A 46 7.72 10.94 3.92
N LYS A 47 8.89 10.87 4.58
CA LYS A 47 9.81 12.05 4.64
C LYS A 47 11.07 11.95 3.82
N GLN A 48 11.35 10.80 3.23
CA GLN A 48 12.62 10.57 2.56
C GLN A 48 12.44 10.86 1.10
N LEU A 49 11.32 10.45 0.54
CA LEU A 49 10.60 11.10 -0.54
C LEU A 49 10.52 12.62 -0.29
N GLU A 50 9.99 13.08 0.86
CA GLU A 50 9.99 14.53 1.23
C GLU A 50 11.40 15.15 1.27
N SER A 51 12.47 14.34 1.22
CA SER A 51 13.85 14.82 1.27
C SER A 51 14.73 14.38 0.08
N VAL A 52 14.23 13.58 -0.86
CA VAL A 52 14.83 13.37 -2.18
C VAL A 52 14.38 14.56 -3.00
N VAL A 53 13.05 14.66 -3.08
CA VAL A 53 12.32 15.61 -3.88
C VAL A 53 12.64 17.04 -3.46
N ARG A 54 12.66 17.38 -2.16
CA ARG A 54 13.00 18.75 -1.70
C ARG A 54 14.47 19.15 -1.88
N LYS A 55 15.32 18.28 -2.41
CA LYS A 55 16.75 18.54 -2.65
C LYS A 55 17.11 18.54 -4.12
N ILE A 56 16.51 17.65 -4.90
CA ILE A 56 16.78 17.49 -6.33
C ILE A 56 15.78 18.29 -7.17
N LEU A 57 14.54 18.46 -6.67
CA LEU A 57 13.48 19.18 -7.37
C LEU A 57 13.17 20.54 -6.70
N PRO A 58 12.86 21.58 -7.50
CA PRO A 58 12.40 22.86 -6.99
C PRO A 58 11.24 22.74 -6.00
N LYS A 59 11.27 23.58 -4.96
CA LYS A 59 10.30 23.59 -3.85
C LYS A 59 8.81 23.51 -4.29
N PRO A 60 8.33 24.24 -5.33
CA PRO A 60 6.93 24.15 -5.76
C PRO A 60 6.55 22.74 -6.23
N ILE A 61 7.43 22.09 -7.01
CA ILE A 61 7.23 20.70 -7.45
C ILE A 61 7.25 19.79 -6.24
N ALA A 62 8.21 19.99 -5.33
CA ALA A 62 8.35 19.16 -4.15
C ALA A 62 7.13 19.18 -3.22
N ASP A 63 6.52 20.35 -2.99
CA ASP A 63 5.31 20.47 -2.17
C ASP A 63 4.09 19.75 -2.78
N THR A 64 4.03 19.48 -4.09
CA THR A 64 2.90 18.76 -4.72
C THR A 64 2.98 17.23 -4.56
N VAL A 65 4.20 16.66 -4.56
CA VAL A 65 4.41 15.21 -4.49
C VAL A 65 4.62 14.68 -3.07
N CYS A 66 5.03 15.54 -2.13
CA CYS A 66 5.32 15.15 -0.74
C CYS A 66 4.08 15.25 0.18
N ARG A 67 3.17 14.27 0.07
CA ARG A 67 1.88 14.28 0.79
C ARG A 67 1.96 13.70 2.21
N LYS A 68 1.10 14.21 3.10
CA LYS A 68 1.03 13.83 4.53
C LYS A 68 -0.30 13.16 4.84
N GLY A 69 -0.27 12.09 5.64
CA GLY A 69 -1.47 11.29 5.94
C GLY A 69 -1.82 10.31 4.83
N SER A 70 -0.78 9.77 4.17
CA SER A 70 -0.84 8.66 3.24
C SER A 70 -1.50 7.43 3.87
N ARG A 71 -1.74 6.39 3.07
CA ARG A 71 -2.09 5.05 3.52
C ARG A 71 -1.04 4.05 3.04
N LEU A 72 -0.97 2.90 3.69
CA LEU A 72 -0.28 1.73 3.15
C LEU A 72 -0.89 1.43 1.77
N ALA A 73 -0.05 1.07 0.80
CA ALA A 73 -0.55 0.19 -0.23
C ALA A 73 -0.98 -1.11 0.48
N HIS A 74 -2.02 -1.76 0.01
CA HIS A 74 -2.26 -3.14 0.36
C HIS A 74 -1.94 -3.93 -0.88
N LEU A 75 -1.45 -5.15 -0.73
CA LEU A 75 -1.54 -6.02 -1.87
C LEU A 75 -2.97 -6.51 -2.03
N TYR A 76 -3.50 -6.28 -3.22
CA TYR A 76 -4.78 -6.80 -3.68
C TYR A 76 -4.62 -7.23 -5.13
N GLY A 77 -5.44 -8.16 -5.60
CA GLY A 77 -5.08 -8.90 -6.80
C GLY A 77 -5.99 -8.67 -7.98
N LEU A 78 -5.52 -8.95 -9.20
CA LEU A 78 -6.39 -9.56 -10.21
C LEU A 78 -5.89 -10.93 -10.72
N PRO A 79 -6.75 -11.96 -10.68
CA PRO A 79 -6.39 -13.36 -10.99
C PRO A 79 -6.04 -13.53 -12.49
N LYS A 80 -5.19 -14.49 -12.98
CA LYS A 80 -4.97 -14.95 -14.41
C LYS A 80 -5.61 -16.36 -14.68
N THR A 81 -6.58 -16.63 -15.58
CA THR A 81 -7.44 -17.87 -15.58
C THR A 81 -7.08 -18.96 -16.59
N HIS A 82 -6.16 -18.67 -17.51
CA HIS A 82 -6.08 -19.28 -18.85
C HIS A 82 -5.14 -20.44 -18.95
N LYS A 83 -4.05 -20.25 -18.24
CA LYS A 83 -3.28 -21.32 -17.66
C LYS A 83 -4.33 -22.26 -17.05
N GLN A 84 -4.42 -23.47 -17.60
CA GLN A 84 -5.36 -24.52 -17.15
C GLN A 84 -5.28 -24.70 -15.62
N GLN A 85 -4.08 -24.39 -15.12
CA GLN A 85 -3.64 -24.34 -13.74
C GLN A 85 -3.91 -22.97 -13.03
N LEU A 86 -4.97 -22.23 -13.42
CA LEU A 86 -5.70 -21.16 -12.69
C LEU A 86 -4.82 -20.13 -11.94
N SER A 87 -4.09 -19.30 -12.69
CA SER A 87 -2.97 -18.43 -12.24
C SER A 87 -3.20 -16.93 -11.86
N MET A 88 -2.13 -16.11 -11.92
CA MET A 88 -1.91 -14.92 -11.09
C MET A 88 -1.22 -13.63 -11.69
N ARG A 89 -1.91 -12.50 -11.97
CA ARG A 89 -1.22 -11.18 -12.12
C ARG A 89 -1.03 -10.34 -10.82
N PRO A 90 0.16 -9.78 -10.53
CA PRO A 90 0.45 -8.76 -9.51
C PRO A 90 -0.44 -7.52 -9.41
N ILE A 91 -0.69 -6.97 -8.20
CA ILE A 91 -1.01 -5.54 -8.01
C ILE A 91 -0.67 -4.96 -6.59
N LEU A 92 0.33 -4.09 -6.52
CA LEU A 92 0.50 -3.16 -5.38
C LEU A 92 -0.58 -2.06 -5.44
N SER A 93 -1.38 -1.86 -4.38
CA SER A 93 -2.36 -0.75 -4.35
C SER A 93 -1.70 0.62 -4.07
N SER A 94 -0.83 1.09 -4.94
CA SER A 94 -0.05 2.33 -4.80
C SER A 94 -0.90 3.59 -4.54
N THR A 95 -2.16 3.67 -4.97
CA THR A 95 -2.93 4.92 -4.98
C THR A 95 -3.21 5.48 -3.57
N GLY A 96 -2.36 6.39 -3.12
CA GLY A 96 -2.40 6.99 -1.78
C GLY A 96 -1.29 6.56 -0.84
N THR A 97 -0.32 5.78 -1.32
CA THR A 97 1.02 5.77 -0.71
C THR A 97 1.70 7.12 -0.88
N TYR A 98 2.81 7.22 -0.16
CA TYR A 98 3.89 8.19 -0.31
C TYR A 98 4.37 8.31 -1.78
N ASN A 99 5.14 7.33 -2.25
CA ASN A 99 5.91 7.35 -3.50
C ASN A 99 5.07 7.58 -4.74
N PHE A 100 3.81 7.13 -4.76
CA PHE A 100 2.91 7.26 -5.91
C PHE A 100 2.89 8.66 -6.53
N ALA A 101 2.98 9.73 -5.72
CA ALA A 101 2.92 11.09 -6.27
C ALA A 101 4.24 11.51 -6.95
N LEU A 102 5.39 10.97 -6.54
CA LEU A 102 6.66 11.16 -7.25
C LEU A 102 6.77 10.22 -8.45
N ALA A 103 6.44 8.93 -8.29
CA ALA A 103 6.48 7.95 -9.36
C ALA A 103 5.66 8.43 -10.58
N LYS A 104 4.46 8.95 -10.31
CA LYS A 104 3.60 9.56 -11.32
C LYS A 104 4.22 10.79 -12.00
N TRP A 105 4.86 11.69 -11.24
CA TRP A 105 5.55 12.87 -11.80
C TRP A 105 6.76 12.48 -12.69
N LEU A 106 7.45 11.38 -12.36
CA LEU A 106 8.56 10.86 -13.16
C LEU A 106 8.09 10.15 -14.43
N GLU A 107 6.99 9.39 -14.37
CA GLU A 107 6.41 8.75 -15.57
C GLU A 107 6.04 9.82 -16.61
N GLU A 108 5.31 10.84 -16.17
CA GLU A 108 4.94 12.02 -16.97
C GLU A 108 6.15 12.75 -17.62
N LYS A 109 7.38 12.51 -17.14
CA LYS A 109 8.61 13.19 -17.57
C LYS A 109 9.60 12.30 -18.33
N LEU A 110 9.57 10.99 -18.12
CA LEU A 110 10.51 10.02 -18.72
C LEU A 110 9.87 9.14 -19.79
N LYS A 111 8.53 9.18 -19.95
CA LYS A 111 7.77 8.36 -20.92
C LYS A 111 8.41 8.23 -22.32
N PRO A 112 8.94 9.29 -22.96
CA PRO A 112 9.53 9.18 -24.30
C PRO A 112 10.70 8.20 -24.42
N LEU A 113 11.43 7.94 -23.33
CA LEU A 113 12.59 7.04 -23.32
C LEU A 113 12.20 5.55 -23.32
N SER A 114 10.91 5.23 -23.15
CA SER A 114 10.40 3.86 -23.01
C SER A 114 9.91 3.23 -24.31
N LEU A 115 10.35 3.75 -25.46
CA LEU A 115 9.93 3.33 -26.79
C LEU A 115 11.15 3.22 -27.72
N ASN A 116 11.15 2.21 -28.58
CA ASN A 116 12.10 2.05 -29.69
C ASN A 116 11.35 1.65 -30.98
N GLN A 117 12.07 1.44 -32.09
CA GLN A 117 11.49 1.04 -33.38
C GLN A 117 10.75 -0.31 -33.37
N HIS A 118 10.96 -1.15 -32.35
CA HIS A 118 10.30 -2.45 -32.19
C HIS A 118 9.03 -2.36 -31.32
N THR A 119 8.85 -1.28 -30.56
CA THR A 119 7.77 -1.13 -29.58
C THR A 119 6.43 -0.77 -30.25
N ILE A 120 5.38 -1.51 -29.91
CA ILE A 120 4.00 -1.27 -30.35
C ILE A 120 3.34 -0.27 -29.39
N CYS A 121 2.93 0.89 -29.91
CA CYS A 121 2.28 1.95 -29.12
C CYS A 121 0.75 1.90 -29.18
N ASP A 122 0.18 1.64 -30.36
CA ASP A 122 -1.26 1.44 -30.57
C ASP A 122 -1.52 0.14 -31.34
N ILE A 123 -2.49 -0.63 -30.87
CA ILE A 123 -2.84 -1.94 -31.44
C ILE A 123 -3.46 -1.82 -32.84
N PHE A 124 -4.19 -0.73 -33.13
CA PHE A 124 -4.89 -0.61 -34.39
C PHE A 124 -3.96 -0.17 -35.51
N SER A 125 -3.07 0.79 -35.25
CA SER A 125 -1.98 1.13 -36.18
C SER A 125 -1.02 -0.04 -36.39
N PHE A 126 -0.78 -0.87 -35.37
CA PHE A 126 -0.05 -2.12 -35.56
C PHE A 126 -0.83 -3.16 -36.39
N ALA A 127 -2.15 -3.26 -36.21
CA ALA A 127 -3.01 -4.11 -37.03
C ALA A 127 -3.10 -3.66 -38.50
N GLU A 128 -2.84 -2.38 -38.77
CA GLU A 128 -2.68 -1.81 -40.10
C GLU A 128 -1.30 -2.21 -40.68
N VAL A 129 -0.19 -1.89 -40.00
CA VAL A 129 1.19 -2.27 -40.39
C VAL A 129 1.38 -3.78 -40.63
N ILE A 130 0.76 -4.65 -39.82
CA ILE A 130 0.84 -6.11 -39.98
C ILE A 130 0.31 -6.59 -41.34
N ARG A 131 -0.72 -5.94 -41.89
CA ARG A 131 -1.35 -6.36 -43.17
C ARG A 131 -0.48 -6.00 -44.37
N GLU A 132 0.31 -4.95 -44.23
CA GLU A 132 1.16 -4.38 -45.27
C GLU A 132 2.60 -4.92 -45.20
N THR A 133 2.97 -5.59 -44.10
CA THR A 133 4.26 -6.25 -43.94
C THR A 133 4.32 -7.52 -44.82
N PRO A 134 5.22 -7.60 -45.83
CA PRO A 134 5.41 -8.81 -46.62
C PRO A 134 6.23 -9.85 -45.84
N LEU A 135 5.81 -11.12 -45.88
CA LEU A 135 6.52 -12.23 -45.25
C LEU A 135 7.04 -13.25 -46.28
N ASN A 136 8.15 -13.91 -45.95
CA ASN A 136 8.58 -15.12 -46.65
C ASN A 136 7.50 -16.20 -46.51
N PRO A 137 7.02 -16.84 -47.61
CA PRO A 137 6.02 -17.91 -47.53
C PRO A 137 6.46 -19.10 -46.66
N ASN A 138 7.76 -19.33 -46.49
CA ASN A 138 8.29 -20.44 -45.69
C ASN A 138 8.42 -20.14 -44.17
N ASP A 139 8.54 -18.88 -43.77
CA ASP A 139 8.79 -18.53 -42.35
C ASP A 139 7.57 -18.82 -41.45
N ILE A 140 7.76 -19.52 -40.34
CA ILE A 140 6.71 -19.69 -39.33
C ILE A 140 6.46 -18.40 -38.54
N LEU A 141 5.19 -18.17 -38.16
CA LEU A 141 4.81 -17.16 -37.17
C LEU A 141 5.10 -17.69 -35.76
N VAL A 142 5.75 -16.86 -34.94
CA VAL A 142 6.14 -17.19 -33.57
C VAL A 142 5.84 -16.03 -32.63
N SER A 143 5.18 -16.30 -31.51
CA SER A 143 5.07 -15.37 -30.39
C SER A 143 6.08 -15.75 -29.32
N TYR A 144 6.69 -14.76 -28.67
CA TYR A 144 7.50 -14.94 -27.47
C TYR A 144 6.88 -14.14 -26.31
N ASP A 145 6.61 -14.79 -25.18
CA ASP A 145 6.07 -14.14 -23.96
C ASP A 145 7.17 -14.04 -22.90
N VAL A 146 7.32 -12.87 -22.27
CA VAL A 146 8.33 -12.68 -21.22
C VAL A 146 7.78 -13.14 -19.86
N CYS A 147 8.33 -14.24 -19.36
CA CYS A 147 7.96 -14.85 -18.09
C CYS A 147 8.06 -13.82 -16.96
N ALA A 148 6.89 -13.47 -16.41
CA ALA A 148 6.71 -12.56 -15.29
C ALA A 148 7.47 -11.20 -15.42
N LEU A 149 7.58 -10.64 -16.64
CA LEU A 149 8.36 -9.45 -17.00
C LEU A 149 8.54 -8.42 -15.88
N PHE A 150 7.45 -7.80 -15.40
CA PHE A 150 7.54 -6.69 -14.45
C PHE A 150 8.31 -7.06 -13.19
N THR A 151 8.14 -8.28 -12.67
CA THR A 151 8.95 -8.74 -11.55
C THR A 151 10.37 -9.07 -11.97
N ASN A 152 10.60 -9.52 -13.20
CA ASN A 152 11.90 -10.00 -13.63
C ASN A 152 12.89 -8.91 -14.13
N VAL A 153 12.42 -7.71 -14.47
CA VAL A 153 13.26 -6.52 -14.78
C VAL A 153 14.37 -6.30 -13.73
N PRO A 154 15.67 -6.28 -14.08
CA PRO A 154 16.75 -5.88 -13.18
C PRO A 154 16.71 -4.36 -12.99
N LEU A 155 16.22 -3.94 -11.84
CA LEU A 155 15.75 -2.60 -11.58
C LEU A 155 16.88 -1.58 -11.46
N ASP A 156 17.97 -1.94 -10.78
CA ASP A 156 19.13 -1.04 -10.62
C ASP A 156 19.80 -0.77 -11.97
N GLU A 157 19.97 -1.80 -12.80
CA GLU A 157 20.48 -1.69 -14.17
C GLU A 157 19.55 -0.83 -15.04
N THR A 158 18.23 -1.11 -14.98
CA THR A 158 17.21 -0.34 -15.69
C THR A 158 17.23 1.14 -15.30
N ILE A 159 17.53 1.47 -14.05
CA ILE A 159 17.64 2.87 -13.60
C ILE A 159 18.87 3.54 -14.22
N GLU A 160 20.03 2.88 -14.29
CA GLU A 160 21.19 3.46 -14.96
C GLU A 160 20.97 3.61 -16.47
N ILE A 161 20.31 2.65 -17.12
CA ILE A 161 19.91 2.74 -18.54
C ILE A 161 18.97 3.94 -18.77
N ILE A 162 17.99 4.16 -17.90
CA ILE A 162 17.12 5.35 -17.96
C ILE A 162 17.94 6.63 -17.75
N ALA A 163 18.84 6.64 -16.77
CA ALA A 163 19.66 7.82 -16.46
C ALA A 163 20.62 8.16 -17.62
N GLU A 164 21.15 7.17 -18.34
CA GLU A 164 21.99 7.38 -19.53
C GLU A 164 21.19 7.86 -20.73
N LYS A 165 20.03 7.25 -21.02
CA LYS A 165 19.13 7.72 -22.08
C LYS A 165 18.60 9.14 -21.80
N ALA A 166 18.40 9.50 -20.53
CA ALA A 166 17.95 10.84 -20.12
C ALA A 166 19.04 11.92 -20.18
N PHE A 167 20.31 11.57 -19.96
CA PHE A 167 21.43 12.51 -19.93
C PHE A 167 22.32 12.49 -21.18
N LYS A 168 22.08 11.58 -22.14
CA LYS A 168 22.61 11.67 -23.50
C LYS A 168 22.23 13.05 -24.07
N ASN A 169 23.25 13.84 -24.40
CA ASN A 169 23.12 15.24 -24.86
C ASN A 169 22.26 16.11 -23.91
N ASN A 170 22.28 15.87 -22.59
CA ASN A 170 21.57 16.66 -21.57
C ASN A 170 20.03 16.78 -21.74
N TRP A 171 19.43 15.95 -22.59
CA TRP A 171 18.03 16.02 -23.06
C TRP A 171 16.99 16.31 -21.96
N PHE A 172 17.09 15.63 -20.81
CA PHE A 172 16.08 15.72 -19.75
C PHE A 172 16.00 17.12 -19.12
N ASN A 173 17.12 17.83 -19.00
CA ASN A 173 17.18 19.17 -18.41
C ASN A 173 16.58 20.21 -19.35
N GLU A 174 17.00 20.18 -20.62
CA GLU A 174 16.56 21.10 -21.67
C GLU A 174 15.06 20.94 -21.97
N THR A 175 14.58 19.71 -22.11
CA THR A 175 13.16 19.41 -22.40
C THR A 175 12.21 19.89 -21.30
N HIS A 176 12.65 19.91 -20.04
CA HIS A 176 11.78 20.15 -18.88
C HIS A 176 12.06 21.44 -18.12
N GLY A 177 13.05 22.24 -18.53
CA GLY A 177 13.44 23.48 -17.84
C GLY A 177 14.02 23.22 -16.45
N LEU A 178 14.85 22.18 -16.32
CA LEU A 178 15.41 21.71 -15.06
C LEU A 178 16.95 21.73 -15.08
N ASN A 179 17.55 21.58 -13.89
CA ASN A 179 18.99 21.47 -13.70
C ASN A 179 19.29 20.34 -12.69
N LEU A 180 19.05 19.10 -13.13
CA LEU A 180 19.40 17.87 -12.39
C LEU A 180 20.74 17.33 -12.91
N THR A 181 21.42 16.54 -12.07
CA THR A 181 22.50 15.64 -12.48
C THR A 181 21.94 14.25 -12.84
N LYS A 182 22.71 13.46 -13.62
CA LYS A 182 22.40 12.02 -13.86
C LYS A 182 22.07 11.30 -12.54
N THR A 183 22.94 11.51 -11.55
CA THR A 183 22.83 10.95 -10.19
C THR A 183 21.55 11.38 -9.46
N GLY A 184 21.12 12.64 -9.59
CA GLY A 184 19.87 13.11 -9.00
C GLY A 184 18.63 12.48 -9.63
N LEU A 185 18.66 12.21 -10.94
CA LEU A 185 17.57 11.48 -11.60
C LEU A 185 17.53 10.01 -11.17
N THR A 186 18.70 9.35 -11.07
CA THR A 186 18.87 7.98 -10.56
C THR A 186 18.17 7.78 -9.20
N GLU A 187 18.16 8.77 -8.31
CA GLU A 187 17.47 8.65 -7.01
C GLU A 187 15.99 8.89 -7.06
N LEU A 188 15.54 9.89 -7.83
CA LEU A 188 14.11 10.14 -7.96
C LEU A 188 13.44 8.85 -8.48
N LEU A 189 14.11 8.13 -9.37
CA LEU A 189 13.77 6.76 -9.75
C LEU A 189 13.88 5.78 -8.58
N ARG A 190 15.06 5.58 -7.96
CA ARG A 190 15.26 4.59 -6.88
C ARG A 190 14.29 4.76 -5.70
N ILE A 191 14.01 5.96 -5.21
CA ILE A 191 13.04 6.20 -4.13
C ILE A 191 11.57 6.02 -4.56
N ALA A 192 11.29 6.06 -5.86
CA ALA A 192 9.94 5.94 -6.41
C ALA A 192 9.58 4.50 -6.78
N THR A 193 10.51 3.78 -7.40
CA THR A 193 10.26 2.52 -8.12
C THR A 193 10.81 1.32 -7.39
N LYS A 194 12.10 1.39 -7.04
CA LYS A 194 12.66 0.53 -6.04
C LYS A 194 11.89 0.80 -4.77
N ASP A 195 11.74 -0.25 -4.01
CA ASP A 195 11.64 -0.09 -2.59
C ASP A 195 10.28 0.51 -2.13
N GLN A 196 9.22 -0.15 -2.60
CA GLN A 196 7.83 0.23 -2.36
C GLN A 196 7.22 -0.46 -1.14
N LEU A 197 6.53 0.28 -0.26
CA LEU A 197 5.86 -0.28 0.92
C LEU A 197 4.37 -0.52 0.75
N PHE A 198 3.96 -1.72 1.12
CA PHE A 198 2.56 -2.13 1.23
C PHE A 198 2.35 -3.13 2.38
N GLN A 199 1.09 -3.45 2.66
CA GLN A 199 0.65 -4.41 3.67
C GLN A 199 0.08 -5.66 3.03
N PHE A 200 0.38 -6.82 3.61
CA PHE A 200 -0.30 -8.06 3.29
C PHE A 200 -0.51 -8.97 4.52
N ASP A 201 -1.68 -9.61 4.61
CA ASP A 201 -2.17 -10.41 5.76
C ASP A 201 -1.79 -9.86 7.14
N GLY A 202 -2.01 -8.55 7.35
CA GLY A 202 -1.64 -7.84 8.57
C GLY A 202 -0.16 -7.44 8.65
N GLN A 203 0.75 -8.28 8.18
CA GLN A 203 2.18 -7.98 8.03
C GLN A 203 2.45 -6.97 6.90
N LEU A 204 3.67 -6.45 6.80
CA LEU A 204 4.05 -5.33 5.92
C LEU A 204 5.26 -5.72 5.05
N TYR A 205 5.54 -5.03 3.93
CA TYR A 205 6.40 -5.50 2.80
C TYR A 205 7.02 -4.40 1.90
N GLU A 206 8.06 -4.71 1.11
CA GLU A 206 9.15 -3.89 0.51
C GLU A 206 9.70 -4.36 -0.89
N GLN A 207 9.42 -3.76 -2.04
CA GLN A 207 9.91 -4.31 -3.36
C GLN A 207 11.42 -4.06 -3.69
N VAL A 208 12.25 -5.08 -4.02
CA VAL A 208 13.72 -4.95 -4.23
C VAL A 208 14.11 -4.63 -5.66
N ASP A 209 13.42 -5.26 -6.59
CA ASP A 209 13.91 -5.52 -7.93
C ASP A 209 12.70 -5.99 -8.74
N GLY A 210 12.77 -5.88 -10.05
CA GLY A 210 11.55 -5.67 -10.79
C GLY A 210 10.79 -4.43 -10.33
N VAL A 211 9.69 -4.18 -11.01
CA VAL A 211 8.85 -3.01 -10.83
C VAL A 211 7.47 -3.44 -10.36
N ALA A 212 6.93 -2.75 -9.37
CA ALA A 212 5.61 -3.04 -8.85
C ALA A 212 4.54 -2.87 -9.94
N MET A 213 3.82 -3.94 -10.30
CA MET A 213 2.62 -3.77 -11.12
C MET A 213 1.60 -2.93 -10.34
N GLY A 214 1.13 -1.84 -10.95
CA GLY A 214 0.32 -0.82 -10.29
C GLY A 214 1.12 0.27 -9.59
N SER A 215 2.46 0.32 -9.71
CA SER A 215 3.21 1.57 -9.56
C SER A 215 3.23 2.31 -10.90
N PRO A 216 3.00 3.64 -10.93
CA PRO A 216 2.95 4.41 -12.18
C PRO A 216 4.17 4.28 -13.10
N LEU A 217 5.34 3.92 -12.58
CA LEU A 217 6.56 3.72 -13.36
C LEU A 217 6.76 2.28 -13.85
N GLY A 218 5.88 1.35 -13.48
CA GLY A 218 5.98 -0.07 -13.81
C GLY A 218 6.15 -0.33 -15.30
N PRO A 219 5.20 0.11 -16.15
CA PRO A 219 5.27 -0.13 -17.60
C PRO A 219 6.45 0.60 -18.27
N LEU A 220 6.77 1.80 -17.79
CA LEU A 220 7.89 2.60 -18.31
C LEU A 220 9.20 1.83 -18.17
N MET A 221 9.52 1.37 -16.96
CA MET A 221 10.78 0.69 -16.68
C MET A 221 10.87 -0.68 -17.37
N ALA A 222 9.78 -1.45 -17.37
CA ALA A 222 9.73 -2.74 -18.06
C ALA A 222 9.98 -2.60 -19.57
N ASN A 223 9.42 -1.56 -20.20
CA ASN A 223 9.72 -1.27 -21.60
C ASN A 223 11.17 -0.82 -21.81
N VAL A 224 11.70 0.11 -21.00
CA VAL A 224 13.09 0.61 -21.19
C VAL A 224 14.10 -0.53 -21.16
N PHE A 225 13.93 -1.50 -20.24
CA PHE A 225 14.85 -2.62 -20.10
C PHE A 225 14.83 -3.56 -21.32
N LEU A 226 13.65 -3.94 -21.80
CA LEU A 226 13.55 -4.76 -23.02
C LEU A 226 14.00 -3.98 -24.26
N CYS A 227 13.79 -2.66 -24.32
CA CYS A 227 14.35 -1.83 -25.38
C CYS A 227 15.88 -1.87 -25.42
N SER A 228 16.58 -1.92 -24.28
CA SER A 228 18.05 -2.08 -24.25
C SER A 228 18.53 -3.46 -24.71
N ILE A 229 17.81 -4.54 -24.40
CA ILE A 229 18.12 -5.88 -24.94
C ILE A 229 17.90 -5.90 -26.46
N GLU A 230 16.81 -5.29 -26.94
CA GLU A 230 16.54 -5.15 -28.37
C GLU A 230 17.63 -4.33 -29.08
N GLU A 231 18.01 -3.17 -28.52
CA GLU A 231 19.11 -2.34 -29.00
C GLU A 231 20.48 -3.05 -28.94
N GLN A 232 20.66 -4.08 -28.11
CA GLN A 232 21.87 -4.92 -28.08
C GLN A 232 21.81 -6.05 -29.13
N LEU A 233 20.65 -6.68 -29.33
CA LEU A 233 20.46 -7.70 -30.36
C LEU A 233 20.54 -7.11 -31.77
N ASP A 234 19.96 -5.94 -31.99
CA ASP A 234 19.97 -5.19 -33.25
C ASP A 234 21.41 -4.82 -33.64
N ARG A 235 22.19 -4.20 -32.73
CA ARG A 235 23.62 -3.90 -32.92
C ARG A 235 24.49 -5.12 -33.21
N ASN A 236 24.09 -6.31 -32.75
CA ASN A 236 24.79 -7.57 -32.98
C ASN A 236 24.25 -8.35 -34.19
N ASN A 237 23.32 -7.79 -34.97
CA ASN A 237 22.61 -8.45 -36.08
C ASN A 237 21.98 -9.80 -35.69
N LYS A 238 21.47 -9.91 -34.45
CA LYS A 238 20.83 -11.11 -33.90
C LYS A 238 19.30 -11.09 -33.93
N LEU A 239 18.66 -9.95 -34.25
CA LEU A 239 17.20 -9.89 -34.40
C LEU A 239 16.74 -10.53 -35.74
N PRO A 240 15.55 -11.16 -35.78
CA PRO A 240 14.96 -11.65 -37.02
C PRO A 240 14.39 -10.51 -37.87
N SER A 241 14.17 -10.79 -39.17
CA SER A 241 13.69 -9.84 -40.18
C SER A 241 12.40 -9.10 -39.82
N PHE A 242 11.49 -9.77 -39.10
CA PHE A 242 10.34 -9.14 -38.46
C PHE A 242 10.36 -9.42 -36.96
N TYR A 243 10.42 -8.37 -36.15
CA TYR A 243 10.37 -8.40 -34.68
C TYR A 243 9.63 -7.15 -34.17
N LYS A 244 8.54 -7.35 -33.42
CA LYS A 244 7.73 -6.28 -32.79
C LYS A 244 7.19 -6.72 -31.42
N ARG A 245 7.22 -5.82 -30.42
CA ARG A 245 6.84 -6.13 -29.03
C ARG A 245 5.86 -5.12 -28.44
N TYR A 246 4.91 -5.61 -27.65
CA TYR A 246 4.02 -4.83 -26.79
C TYR A 246 4.20 -5.27 -25.33
N VAL A 247 4.98 -4.50 -24.55
CA VAL A 247 5.27 -4.79 -23.14
C VAL A 247 5.88 -6.19 -22.95
N ASP A 248 5.09 -7.19 -22.55
CA ASP A 248 5.45 -8.60 -22.34
C ASP A 248 5.24 -9.49 -23.60
N ASP A 249 4.33 -9.12 -24.52
CA ASP A 249 4.00 -9.88 -25.74
C ASP A 249 4.92 -9.50 -26.94
N THR A 250 5.78 -10.40 -27.43
CA THR A 250 6.58 -10.24 -28.67
C THR A 250 6.05 -11.11 -29.82
N LEU A 251 6.03 -10.57 -31.05
CA LEU A 251 5.74 -11.29 -32.29
C LEU A 251 6.94 -11.22 -33.25
N ALA A 252 7.29 -12.35 -33.86
CA ALA A 252 8.37 -12.45 -34.85
C ALA A 252 8.09 -13.50 -35.94
N THR A 253 8.91 -13.50 -36.99
CA THR A 253 8.96 -14.56 -38.01
C THR A 253 10.29 -15.31 -37.98
N MET A 254 10.24 -16.62 -38.24
CA MET A 254 11.41 -17.52 -38.15
C MET A 254 11.43 -18.50 -39.33
N PRO A 255 12.58 -18.81 -39.95
CA PRO A 255 12.64 -19.72 -41.10
C PRO A 255 12.08 -21.13 -40.83
N ASN A 256 12.18 -21.63 -39.60
CA ASN A 256 11.64 -22.93 -39.16
C ASN A 256 11.66 -23.02 -37.61
N ILE A 257 11.16 -24.14 -37.07
CA ILE A 257 11.08 -24.41 -35.62
C ILE A 257 12.47 -24.47 -34.97
N GLN A 258 13.49 -24.98 -35.66
CA GLN A 258 14.86 -25.06 -35.12
C GLN A 258 15.48 -23.67 -34.98
N ALA A 259 15.29 -22.80 -35.98
CA ALA A 259 15.71 -21.40 -35.93
C ALA A 259 14.97 -20.61 -34.83
N ALA A 260 13.66 -20.84 -34.67
CA ALA A 260 12.88 -20.26 -33.58
C ALA A 260 13.39 -20.71 -32.20
N THR A 261 13.73 -21.99 -32.06
CA THR A 261 14.29 -22.55 -30.81
C THR A 261 15.69 -22.01 -30.53
N ALA A 262 16.53 -21.83 -31.55
CA ALA A 262 17.85 -21.22 -31.40
C ALA A 262 17.78 -19.72 -31.04
N PHE A 263 16.79 -18.99 -31.57
CA PHE A 263 16.52 -17.62 -31.14
C PHE A 263 15.94 -17.56 -29.72
N LEU A 264 15.12 -18.53 -29.30
CA LEU A 264 14.67 -18.66 -27.91
C LEU A 264 15.85 -18.86 -26.95
N SER A 265 16.83 -19.70 -27.29
CA SER A 265 18.08 -19.80 -26.52
C SER A 265 18.82 -18.46 -26.50
N THR A 266 18.99 -17.81 -27.67
CA THR A 266 19.64 -16.50 -27.78
C THR A 266 18.98 -15.44 -26.89
N LEU A 267 17.66 -15.40 -26.83
CA LEU A 267 16.89 -14.48 -25.97
C LEU A 267 17.09 -14.77 -24.46
N ASN A 268 17.16 -16.05 -24.09
CA ASN A 268 17.40 -16.47 -22.70
C ASN A 268 18.87 -16.30 -22.28
N GLU A 269 19.82 -16.34 -23.22
CA GLU A 269 21.24 -16.04 -23.02
C GLU A 269 21.52 -14.53 -22.87
N CYS A 270 20.60 -13.65 -23.29
CA CYS A 270 20.82 -12.19 -23.27
C CYS A 270 21.00 -11.61 -21.87
N HIS A 271 20.20 -12.08 -20.89
CA HIS A 271 20.28 -11.58 -19.52
C HIS A 271 19.68 -12.58 -18.50
N PRO A 272 20.43 -13.01 -17.46
CA PRO A 272 20.01 -14.09 -16.56
C PRO A 272 18.73 -13.83 -15.76
N ALA A 273 18.30 -12.57 -15.63
CA ALA A 273 17.06 -12.23 -14.93
C ALA A 273 15.78 -12.35 -15.79
N ILE A 274 15.89 -12.49 -17.13
CA ILE A 274 14.73 -12.58 -18.03
C ILE A 274 14.69 -13.97 -18.67
N GLN A 275 13.49 -14.56 -18.71
CA GLN A 275 13.22 -15.78 -19.46
C GLN A 275 12.04 -15.54 -20.41
N PHE A 276 12.18 -16.01 -21.64
CA PHE A 276 11.13 -16.05 -22.65
C PHE A 276 10.56 -17.47 -22.77
N THR A 277 9.26 -17.55 -23.07
CA THR A 277 8.61 -18.76 -23.63
C THR A 277 8.23 -18.51 -25.08
N MET A 278 7.80 -19.55 -25.80
CA MET A 278 7.52 -19.51 -27.23
C MET A 278 6.19 -20.20 -27.54
N GLU A 279 5.29 -19.52 -28.25
CA GLU A 279 4.09 -20.09 -28.87
C GLU A 279 4.24 -20.07 -30.40
N ILE A 280 4.05 -21.21 -31.06
CA ILE A 280 4.13 -21.36 -32.52
C ILE A 280 2.71 -21.41 -33.09
N ALA A 281 2.49 -20.84 -34.27
CA ALA A 281 1.18 -20.77 -34.91
C ALA A 281 0.60 -22.16 -35.27
N GLU A 282 -0.46 -22.59 -34.58
CA GLU A 282 -1.23 -23.78 -34.96
C GLU A 282 -2.08 -23.50 -36.21
N ASN A 283 -2.00 -24.34 -37.24
CA ASN A 283 -2.78 -24.17 -38.48
C ASN A 283 -2.64 -22.76 -39.11
N ASN A 284 -1.41 -22.23 -39.13
CA ASN A 284 -1.05 -20.87 -39.54
C ASN A 284 -1.73 -19.73 -38.75
N LYS A 285 -2.31 -20.03 -37.58
CA LYS A 285 -3.03 -19.08 -36.73
C LYS A 285 -2.32 -18.85 -35.40
N LEU A 286 -2.18 -17.58 -35.02
CA LEU A 286 -1.51 -17.15 -33.79
C LEU A 286 -2.31 -16.02 -33.12
N PRO A 287 -2.77 -16.20 -31.87
CA PRO A 287 -3.44 -15.14 -31.13
C PRO A 287 -2.43 -14.12 -30.58
N PHE A 288 -2.58 -12.84 -30.91
CA PHE A 288 -1.66 -11.80 -30.45
C PHE A 288 -2.43 -10.52 -30.08
N LEU A 289 -2.24 -9.98 -28.87
CA LEU A 289 -2.90 -8.76 -28.35
C LEU A 289 -4.43 -8.71 -28.42
N GLY A 290 -5.11 -9.85 -28.63
CA GLY A 290 -6.56 -9.88 -28.84
C GLY A 290 -6.98 -9.68 -30.30
N MET A 291 -6.04 -9.76 -31.23
CA MET A 291 -6.25 -10.17 -32.61
C MET A 291 -5.99 -11.67 -32.75
N MET A 292 -6.59 -12.29 -33.77
CA MET A 292 -6.13 -13.56 -34.32
C MET A 292 -5.42 -13.21 -35.64
N ILE A 293 -4.13 -13.56 -35.72
CA ILE A 293 -3.30 -13.39 -36.91
C ILE A 293 -3.33 -14.72 -37.67
N GLU A 294 -3.61 -14.68 -38.96
CA GLU A 294 -3.65 -15.84 -39.85
C GLU A 294 -2.72 -15.61 -41.04
N LYS A 295 -1.68 -16.45 -41.18
CA LYS A 295 -0.73 -16.37 -42.29
C LYS A 295 -1.31 -17.05 -43.54
N ASN A 296 -1.48 -16.27 -44.60
CA ASN A 296 -1.96 -16.71 -45.91
C ASN A 296 -0.87 -16.45 -46.96
N GLY A 297 0.01 -17.43 -47.19
CA GLY A 297 1.17 -17.27 -48.07
C GLY A 297 2.12 -16.19 -47.54
N CYS A 298 2.39 -15.15 -48.32
CA CYS A 298 3.23 -14.02 -47.93
C CYS A 298 2.51 -12.91 -47.14
N HIS A 299 1.20 -13.04 -46.87
CA HIS A 299 0.39 -11.99 -46.24
C HIS A 299 -0.17 -12.41 -44.87
N LEU A 300 -0.36 -11.43 -43.98
CA LEU A 300 -1.06 -11.61 -42.70
C LEU A 300 -2.47 -11.03 -42.74
N THR A 301 -3.46 -11.85 -42.40
CA THR A 301 -4.82 -11.37 -42.14
C THR A 301 -5.06 -11.28 -40.64
N THR A 302 -5.73 -10.22 -40.22
CA THR A 302 -6.13 -9.99 -38.82
C THR A 302 -7.65 -10.08 -38.66
N SER A 303 -8.09 -10.67 -37.56
CA SER A 303 -9.48 -10.71 -37.11
C SER A 303 -9.56 -10.55 -35.59
N VAL A 304 -10.76 -10.36 -35.05
CA VAL A 304 -10.93 -10.21 -33.60
C VAL A 304 -10.76 -11.56 -32.90
N TYR A 305 -9.75 -11.69 -32.03
CA TYR A 305 -9.65 -12.87 -31.18
C TYR A 305 -10.59 -12.73 -30.00
N HIS A 306 -11.59 -13.61 -29.97
CA HIS A 306 -12.30 -13.99 -28.75
C HIS A 306 -11.55 -15.16 -28.16
N LYS A 307 -10.78 -14.85 -27.12
CA LYS A 307 -10.19 -15.85 -26.24
C LYS A 307 -11.28 -16.89 -25.85
N PRO A 308 -11.06 -18.23 -25.96
CA PRO A 308 -12.04 -19.36 -25.96
C PRO A 308 -13.11 -19.48 -24.87
N THR A 309 -13.29 -18.43 -24.10
CA THR A 309 -13.89 -18.42 -22.78
C THR A 309 -14.85 -17.25 -22.63
N ASP A 310 -14.63 -16.13 -23.35
CA ASP A 310 -15.47 -14.93 -23.32
C ASP A 310 -16.97 -15.29 -23.29
N THR A 311 -17.62 -14.94 -22.18
CA THR A 311 -19.05 -15.24 -21.95
C THR A 311 -19.99 -14.12 -22.38
N GLY A 312 -19.44 -13.00 -22.89
CA GLY A 312 -20.20 -11.83 -23.34
C GLY A 312 -20.91 -11.07 -22.21
N LEU A 313 -20.39 -11.15 -20.98
CA LEU A 313 -21.00 -10.54 -19.78
C LEU A 313 -20.62 -9.06 -19.60
N LEU A 314 -21.02 -8.26 -20.58
CA LEU A 314 -20.87 -6.80 -20.56
C LEU A 314 -22.03 -6.11 -19.82
N LEU A 315 -22.11 -4.78 -19.93
CA LEU A 315 -23.14 -3.96 -19.30
C LEU A 315 -24.56 -4.31 -19.82
N HIS A 316 -25.43 -4.86 -18.98
CA HIS A 316 -26.82 -5.16 -19.33
C HIS A 316 -27.64 -3.88 -19.64
N TYR A 317 -28.53 -3.89 -20.63
CA TYR A 317 -29.25 -2.67 -21.05
C TYR A 317 -30.18 -2.08 -19.98
N GLN A 318 -30.79 -2.92 -19.15
CA GLN A 318 -31.64 -2.45 -18.03
C GLN A 318 -30.83 -2.00 -16.80
N SER A 319 -29.49 -1.98 -16.86
CA SER A 319 -28.66 -1.47 -15.76
C SER A 319 -28.97 -0.01 -15.43
N HIS A 320 -28.86 0.35 -14.15
CA HIS A 320 -29.06 1.72 -13.66
C HIS A 320 -27.84 2.59 -13.99
N VAL A 321 -27.67 2.98 -15.26
CA VAL A 321 -26.64 3.92 -15.76
C VAL A 321 -27.23 4.78 -16.89
N ASP A 322 -26.63 5.96 -17.14
CA ASP A 322 -26.98 6.84 -18.27
C ASP A 322 -26.90 6.07 -19.59
N GLN A 323 -27.94 6.20 -20.43
CA GLN A 323 -28.01 5.57 -21.75
C GLN A 323 -26.77 5.83 -22.61
N ARG A 324 -26.08 6.97 -22.43
CA ARG A 324 -24.85 7.29 -23.17
C ARG A 324 -23.77 6.20 -23.00
N TYR A 325 -23.56 5.66 -21.80
CA TYR A 325 -22.58 4.59 -21.59
C TYR A 325 -23.00 3.27 -22.23
N LYS A 326 -24.31 3.00 -22.29
CA LYS A 326 -24.85 1.81 -22.95
C LYS A 326 -24.58 1.86 -24.46
N ARG A 327 -24.88 3.00 -25.09
CA ARG A 327 -24.59 3.25 -26.52
C ARG A 327 -23.08 3.25 -26.78
N SER A 328 -22.29 3.90 -25.94
CA SER A 328 -20.83 3.96 -26.05
C SER A 328 -20.20 2.56 -26.07
N LEU A 329 -20.62 1.65 -25.18
CA LEU A 329 -20.08 0.28 -25.14
C LEU A 329 -20.30 -0.47 -26.46
N LEU A 330 -21.50 -0.38 -27.04
CA LEU A 330 -21.81 -1.00 -28.33
C LEU A 330 -20.90 -0.43 -29.43
N ASN A 331 -20.77 0.90 -29.49
CA ASN A 331 -19.91 1.55 -30.47
C ASN A 331 -18.43 1.20 -30.28
N THR A 332 -17.91 1.12 -29.05
CA THR A 332 -16.52 0.73 -28.77
C THR A 332 -16.22 -0.70 -29.22
N MET A 333 -17.15 -1.64 -29.02
CA MET A 333 -16.97 -3.03 -29.51
C MET A 333 -17.03 -3.10 -31.03
N LEU A 334 -17.96 -2.39 -31.69
CA LEU A 334 -18.03 -2.32 -33.15
C LEU A 334 -16.80 -1.62 -33.75
N ASN A 335 -16.26 -0.59 -33.10
CA ASN A 335 -15.02 0.07 -33.52
C ASN A 335 -13.80 -0.86 -33.42
N ARG A 336 -13.69 -1.64 -32.33
CA ARG A 336 -12.66 -2.69 -32.19
C ARG A 336 -12.79 -3.71 -33.33
N ALA A 337 -14.01 -4.17 -33.60
CA ALA A 337 -14.26 -5.10 -34.70
C ALA A 337 -13.87 -4.52 -36.07
N TYR A 338 -14.22 -3.26 -36.34
CA TYR A 338 -13.95 -2.59 -37.61
C TYR A 338 -12.45 -2.34 -37.87
N ARG A 339 -11.69 -1.88 -36.86
CA ARG A 339 -10.26 -1.61 -37.02
C ARG A 339 -9.38 -2.87 -36.98
N LEU A 340 -9.71 -3.88 -36.16
CA LEU A 340 -8.92 -5.11 -36.08
C LEU A 340 -9.21 -6.11 -37.22
N SER A 341 -10.37 -6.01 -37.90
CA SER A 341 -10.68 -6.89 -39.04
C SER A 341 -10.04 -6.41 -40.34
N SER A 342 -9.16 -7.24 -40.88
CA SER A 342 -8.59 -7.10 -42.24
C SER A 342 -9.65 -7.28 -43.33
N THR A 343 -10.50 -8.30 -43.23
CA THR A 343 -11.52 -8.63 -44.23
C THR A 343 -12.94 -8.25 -43.80
N LYS A 344 -13.79 -7.92 -44.79
CA LYS A 344 -15.23 -7.64 -44.59
C LYS A 344 -15.98 -8.85 -44.03
N GLU A 345 -15.54 -10.06 -44.37
CA GLU A 345 -16.13 -11.31 -43.85
C GLU A 345 -15.86 -11.48 -42.35
N SER A 346 -14.61 -11.30 -41.90
CA SER A 346 -14.24 -11.35 -40.48
C SER A 346 -14.98 -10.27 -39.68
N PHE A 347 -15.09 -9.05 -40.21
CA PHE A 347 -15.89 -7.99 -39.59
C PHE A 347 -17.38 -8.35 -39.49
N THR A 348 -17.93 -9.02 -40.50
CA THR A 348 -19.33 -9.43 -40.54
C THR A 348 -19.61 -10.59 -39.58
N LYS A 349 -18.71 -11.59 -39.50
CA LYS A 349 -18.74 -12.67 -38.50
C LYS A 349 -18.76 -12.09 -37.08
N GLU A 350 -17.91 -11.10 -36.80
CA GLU A 350 -17.88 -10.44 -35.50
C GLU A 350 -19.12 -9.55 -35.23
N CYS A 351 -19.62 -8.82 -36.23
CA CYS A 351 -20.89 -8.09 -36.09
C CYS A 351 -22.07 -9.02 -35.75
N GLN A 352 -22.08 -10.25 -36.29
CA GLN A 352 -23.07 -11.26 -35.89
C GLN A 352 -22.85 -11.75 -34.45
N HIS A 353 -21.60 -11.96 -34.02
CA HIS A 353 -21.27 -12.32 -32.63
C HIS A 353 -21.74 -11.24 -31.65
N LEU A 354 -21.34 -9.99 -31.85
CA LEU A 354 -21.76 -8.83 -31.05
C LEU A 354 -23.28 -8.65 -31.07
N LYS A 355 -23.95 -8.84 -32.21
CA LYS A 355 -25.42 -8.78 -32.31
C LYS A 355 -26.10 -9.82 -31.42
N ARG A 356 -25.62 -11.06 -31.41
CA ARG A 356 -26.09 -12.12 -30.50
C ARG A 356 -25.82 -11.73 -29.03
N MET A 357 -24.62 -11.25 -28.73
CA MET A 357 -24.19 -10.84 -27.38
C MET A 357 -25.03 -9.69 -26.81
N PHE A 358 -25.15 -8.56 -27.51
CA PHE A 358 -25.92 -7.40 -27.04
C PHE A 358 -27.43 -7.69 -26.95
N THR A 359 -27.97 -8.57 -27.81
CA THR A 359 -29.35 -9.05 -27.70
C THR A 359 -29.56 -9.89 -26.43
N LYS A 360 -28.60 -10.76 -26.07
CA LYS A 360 -28.59 -11.50 -24.79
C LYS A 360 -28.54 -10.53 -23.59
N LEU A 361 -27.81 -9.42 -23.71
CA LEU A 361 -27.76 -8.30 -22.75
C LEU A 361 -28.98 -7.35 -22.82
N LYS A 362 -30.04 -7.74 -23.55
CA LYS A 362 -31.32 -7.02 -23.70
C LYS A 362 -31.23 -5.61 -24.29
N TYR A 363 -30.22 -5.35 -25.13
CA TYR A 363 -30.19 -4.13 -25.94
C TYR A 363 -31.32 -4.15 -26.98
N PRO A 364 -31.95 -3.00 -27.32
CA PRO A 364 -32.95 -2.93 -28.37
C PRO A 364 -32.37 -3.33 -29.72
N VAL A 365 -32.96 -4.32 -30.40
CA VAL A 365 -32.46 -4.83 -31.68
C VAL A 365 -32.38 -3.73 -32.75
N LYS A 366 -33.29 -2.75 -32.73
CA LYS A 366 -33.20 -1.56 -33.60
C LYS A 366 -31.91 -0.76 -33.39
N LEU A 367 -31.49 -0.55 -32.13
CA LEU A 367 -30.24 0.16 -31.78
C LEU A 367 -28.99 -0.63 -32.18
N ILE A 368 -29.02 -1.97 -32.03
CA ILE A 368 -27.92 -2.85 -32.46
C ILE A 368 -27.78 -2.79 -33.98
N ASN A 369 -28.89 -2.98 -34.71
CA ASN A 369 -28.90 -2.95 -36.18
C ASN A 369 -28.47 -1.59 -36.73
N SER A 370 -28.94 -0.47 -36.16
CA SER A 370 -28.54 0.88 -36.63
C SER A 370 -27.06 1.18 -36.40
N ALA A 371 -26.48 0.70 -35.30
CA ALA A 371 -25.05 0.86 -35.04
C ALA A 371 -24.20 0.01 -36.00
N ILE A 372 -24.57 -1.26 -36.22
CA ILE A 372 -23.89 -2.12 -37.22
C ILE A 372 -24.02 -1.54 -38.63
N ALA A 373 -25.21 -1.05 -39.01
CA ALA A 373 -25.45 -0.43 -40.31
C ALA A 373 -24.51 0.76 -40.53
N TRP A 374 -24.34 1.65 -39.54
CA TRP A 374 -23.41 2.78 -39.62
C TRP A 374 -21.98 2.34 -39.98
N TYR A 375 -21.38 1.44 -39.20
CA TYR A 375 -20.04 0.88 -39.48
C TYR A 375 -19.97 0.04 -40.77
N THR A 376 -21.11 -0.35 -41.36
CA THR A 376 -21.16 -1.08 -42.64
C THR A 376 -21.34 -0.14 -43.84
N SER A 377 -21.94 1.04 -43.62
CA SER A 377 -22.08 2.11 -44.61
C SER A 377 -20.87 3.06 -44.65
N SER A 378 -20.11 3.18 -43.55
CA SER A 378 -18.83 3.88 -43.55
C SER A 378 -17.83 3.13 -44.42
N THR A 379 -17.49 3.71 -45.57
CA THR A 379 -16.64 3.09 -46.59
C THR A 379 -15.22 2.83 -46.07
N ILE A 380 -14.61 1.74 -46.53
CA ILE A 380 -13.22 1.34 -46.15
C ILE A 380 -12.19 2.47 -46.43
N GLN A 381 -12.48 3.38 -47.35
CA GLN A 381 -11.64 4.53 -47.69
C GLN A 381 -11.45 5.55 -46.55
N SER A 382 -12.36 5.66 -45.57
CA SER A 382 -12.22 6.65 -44.47
C SER A 382 -11.23 6.22 -43.36
N ARG A 383 -10.37 5.23 -43.61
CA ARG A 383 -9.38 4.72 -42.65
C ARG A 383 -8.21 5.68 -42.40
N HIS A 384 -8.02 6.70 -43.24
CA HIS A 384 -6.89 7.64 -43.17
C HIS A 384 -7.18 8.99 -42.47
N GLU A 385 -8.39 9.20 -41.92
CA GLU A 385 -8.64 10.36 -41.05
C GLU A 385 -8.06 10.13 -39.64
N THR A 386 -6.75 10.30 -39.53
CA THR A 386 -6.13 10.72 -38.26
C THR A 386 -6.83 11.99 -37.78
N PRO A 387 -7.16 12.14 -36.48
CA PRO A 387 -7.59 13.43 -35.96
C PRO A 387 -6.47 14.45 -36.18
N THR A 388 -6.68 15.40 -37.09
CA THR A 388 -5.68 16.38 -37.51
C THR A 388 -5.14 17.15 -36.31
N GLU A 389 -3.84 17.44 -36.26
CA GLU A 389 -3.24 18.35 -35.27
C GLU A 389 -3.56 19.84 -35.58
N LEU A 390 -4.81 20.11 -35.98
CA LEU A 390 -5.38 21.44 -36.14
C LEU A 390 -6.67 21.55 -35.31
N ASP A 391 -6.49 21.82 -34.02
CA ASP A 391 -7.22 22.89 -33.34
C ASP A 391 -6.54 23.24 -32.01
N ALA A 392 -5.37 23.88 -32.12
CA ALA A 392 -4.72 24.51 -30.97
C ALA A 392 -5.66 25.59 -30.38
N ALA A 393 -5.61 25.75 -29.05
CA ALA A 393 -6.36 26.75 -28.28
C ALA A 393 -7.88 26.56 -28.06
N THR A 394 -8.50 25.42 -28.39
CA THR A 394 -9.84 25.10 -27.84
C THR A 394 -9.74 24.56 -26.39
N GLN A 395 -10.52 25.13 -25.45
CA GLN A 395 -10.48 24.73 -24.04
C GLN A 395 -11.00 23.29 -23.84
N LYS A 396 -10.19 22.43 -23.19
CA LYS A 396 -10.59 21.05 -22.86
C LYS A 396 -11.85 21.05 -21.95
N PRO A 397 -12.90 20.28 -22.28
CA PRO A 397 -14.18 20.35 -21.58
C PRO A 397 -14.10 19.92 -20.12
N VAL A 398 -14.67 20.73 -19.22
CA VAL A 398 -14.67 20.51 -17.77
C VAL A 398 -15.72 19.46 -17.42
N ARG A 399 -15.26 18.30 -16.94
CA ARG A 399 -16.12 17.12 -16.72
C ARG A 399 -16.71 17.08 -15.31
N ILE A 400 -18.03 17.13 -15.23
CA ILE A 400 -18.80 17.31 -14.00
C ILE A 400 -19.38 15.96 -13.53
N THR A 401 -18.60 15.25 -12.71
CA THR A 401 -18.87 13.88 -12.27
C THR A 401 -19.98 13.77 -11.20
N LEU A 402 -21.24 13.75 -11.62
CA LEU A 402 -22.43 13.56 -10.77
C LEU A 402 -22.74 12.08 -10.52
N PRO A 403 -23.59 11.72 -9.54
CA PRO A 403 -24.21 10.40 -9.48
C PRO A 403 -25.39 10.30 -10.48
N PHE A 404 -25.61 9.13 -11.08
CA PHE A 404 -26.82 8.88 -11.87
C PHE A 404 -28.03 8.66 -10.93
N LYS A 405 -29.10 9.43 -11.13
CA LYS A 405 -30.39 9.27 -10.41
C LYS A 405 -31.41 8.57 -11.29
N ASP A 406 -31.74 9.20 -12.41
CA ASP A 406 -32.58 8.71 -13.50
C ASP A 406 -32.24 9.49 -14.78
N GLN A 407 -32.72 9.03 -15.93
CA GLN A 407 -32.36 9.64 -17.21
C GLN A 407 -32.92 11.06 -17.35
N LYS A 408 -34.16 11.33 -16.91
CA LYS A 408 -34.78 12.67 -16.95
C LYS A 408 -33.93 13.70 -16.20
N SER A 409 -33.53 13.37 -14.97
CA SER A 409 -32.64 14.21 -14.15
C SER A 409 -31.26 14.39 -14.80
N ALA A 410 -30.71 13.34 -15.41
CA ALA A 410 -29.42 13.41 -16.11
C ALA A 410 -29.49 14.30 -17.37
N ASP A 411 -30.62 14.30 -18.06
CA ASP A 411 -30.83 15.10 -19.26
C ASP A 411 -31.12 16.58 -18.92
N THR A 412 -31.94 16.86 -17.90
CA THR A 412 -32.15 18.23 -17.38
C THR A 412 -30.83 18.87 -16.93
N VAL A 413 -30.01 18.15 -16.16
CA VAL A 413 -28.70 18.67 -15.71
C VAL A 413 -27.74 18.86 -16.89
N ARG A 414 -27.83 18.04 -17.95
CA ARG A 414 -27.03 18.23 -19.16
C ARG A 414 -27.42 19.49 -19.93
N HIS A 415 -28.70 19.85 -19.96
CA HIS A 415 -29.15 21.13 -20.52
C HIS A 415 -28.64 22.31 -19.68
N GLN A 416 -28.86 22.27 -18.37
CA GLN A 416 -28.46 23.34 -17.45
C GLN A 416 -26.94 23.60 -17.45
N LEU A 417 -26.12 22.53 -17.54
CA LEU A 417 -24.68 22.67 -17.64
C LEU A 417 -24.22 23.15 -19.02
N LYS A 418 -24.88 22.74 -20.12
CA LYS A 418 -24.58 23.27 -21.46
C LYS A 418 -24.89 24.77 -21.55
N ASP A 419 -25.96 25.24 -20.91
CA ASP A 419 -26.29 26.67 -20.87
C ASP A 419 -25.37 27.47 -19.95
N LEU A 420 -25.02 26.91 -18.79
CA LEU A 420 -24.01 27.51 -17.91
C LEU A 420 -22.66 27.62 -18.62
N GLY A 421 -22.24 26.56 -19.34
CA GLY A 421 -21.00 26.53 -20.13
C GLY A 421 -20.97 27.60 -21.22
N ARG A 422 -22.08 27.74 -21.98
CA ARG A 422 -22.26 28.83 -22.96
C ARG A 422 -22.19 30.23 -22.33
N LYS A 423 -22.64 30.40 -21.08
CA LYS A 423 -22.57 31.68 -20.36
C LYS A 423 -21.20 32.02 -19.76
N ILE A 424 -20.30 31.04 -19.60
CA ILE A 424 -18.95 31.26 -19.01
C ILE A 424 -17.79 31.03 -19.99
N GLY A 425 -18.08 30.66 -21.24
CA GLY A 425 -17.05 30.43 -22.27
C GLY A 425 -16.30 29.09 -22.15
N THR A 426 -16.86 28.10 -21.45
CA THR A 426 -16.20 26.80 -21.20
C THR A 426 -17.20 25.64 -21.38
N ASP A 427 -16.85 24.60 -22.15
CA ASP A 427 -17.73 23.44 -22.30
C ASP A 427 -17.81 22.61 -21.01
N LEU A 428 -19.02 22.40 -20.49
CA LEU A 428 -19.31 21.71 -19.22
C LEU A 428 -20.03 20.39 -19.47
N GLN A 429 -19.30 19.28 -19.37
CA GLN A 429 -19.83 17.95 -19.72
C GLN A 429 -20.13 17.08 -18.48
N PRO A 430 -21.40 16.78 -18.15
CA PRO A 430 -21.70 15.91 -17.01
C PRO A 430 -21.42 14.43 -17.27
N VAL A 431 -20.75 13.82 -16.31
CA VAL A 431 -20.35 12.40 -16.27
C VAL A 431 -21.13 11.72 -15.15
N PHE A 432 -22.12 10.89 -15.46
CA PHE A 432 -23.01 10.32 -14.45
C PHE A 432 -22.54 8.94 -13.98
N THR A 433 -22.31 8.79 -12.67
CA THR A 433 -21.72 7.57 -12.08
C THR A 433 -22.72 6.81 -11.22
N SER A 434 -22.85 5.51 -11.45
CA SER A 434 -23.78 4.64 -10.71
C SER A 434 -23.08 3.74 -9.71
N ARG A 435 -23.82 3.32 -8.67
CA ARG A 435 -23.25 2.47 -7.62
C ARG A 435 -23.26 1.00 -8.07
N LYS A 436 -22.11 0.53 -8.55
CA LYS A 436 -21.92 -0.85 -9.00
C LYS A 436 -22.44 -1.87 -7.98
N ILE A 437 -22.76 -3.07 -8.46
CA ILE A 437 -22.88 -4.29 -7.65
C ILE A 437 -21.47 -4.81 -7.28
N GLU A 438 -20.55 -3.88 -6.99
CA GLU A 438 -19.41 -4.02 -6.08
C GLU A 438 -19.61 -3.13 -4.81
N GLY A 439 -20.85 -2.67 -4.62
CA GLY A 439 -21.43 -2.08 -3.41
C GLY A 439 -21.42 -3.03 -2.23
N LYS A 440 -22.37 -4.02 -2.12
CA LYS A 440 -22.90 -4.73 -0.91
C LYS A 440 -22.84 -6.33 -0.67
N LEU A 441 -21.79 -7.14 -0.99
CA LEU A 441 -21.31 -8.44 -0.30
C LEU A 441 -19.91 -8.63 0.55
N LYS A 442 -18.94 -7.68 0.68
CA LYS A 442 -17.77 -7.45 1.57
C LYS A 442 -18.19 -7.77 2.99
N ILE A 443 -17.62 -8.85 3.46
CA ILE A 443 -17.14 -8.99 4.81
C ILE A 443 -16.15 -7.83 5.12
N GLN A 444 -15.70 -7.66 6.36
CA GLN A 444 -14.48 -6.92 6.69
C GLN A 444 -13.63 -7.80 7.58
N GLU A 445 -12.33 -7.79 7.35
CA GLU A 445 -11.33 -8.09 8.37
C GLU A 445 -11.45 -7.05 9.50
N GLU A 446 -11.05 -7.37 10.73
CA GLU A 446 -11.17 -6.43 11.85
C GLU A 446 -10.32 -5.15 11.67
N LYS A 447 -10.65 -4.09 12.43
CA LYS A 447 -9.88 -2.83 12.49
C LYS A 447 -9.41 -2.67 13.93
N PRO A 448 -8.12 -2.37 14.17
CA PRO A 448 -7.63 -1.97 15.48
C PRO A 448 -8.48 -0.87 16.13
N ALA A 449 -8.37 -0.76 17.46
CA ALA A 449 -9.08 0.21 18.31
C ALA A 449 -9.03 1.67 17.79
N LEU A 450 -9.83 2.57 18.42
CA LEU A 450 -10.24 3.92 17.98
C LEU A 450 -9.18 4.85 17.33
N ILE A 451 -7.90 4.52 17.47
CA ILE A 451 -6.72 5.12 16.84
C ILE A 451 -6.83 5.19 15.31
N ASN A 452 -7.74 4.49 14.60
CA ASN A 452 -7.82 4.54 13.12
C ASN A 452 -9.06 5.25 12.50
N HIS A 453 -9.70 6.17 13.23
CA HIS A 453 -11.00 6.77 12.84
C HIS A 453 -10.96 8.29 12.61
N GLN A 454 -10.80 8.78 11.38
CA GLN A 454 -10.72 10.22 11.08
C GLN A 454 -12.02 10.82 10.49
N CYS A 455 -12.19 12.15 10.64
CA CYS A 455 -13.35 13.00 10.31
C CYS A 455 -14.73 12.45 10.68
N VAL A 456 -14.79 11.65 11.75
CA VAL A 456 -16.01 11.03 12.27
C VAL A 456 -16.88 12.00 13.10
N VAL A 457 -18.20 11.83 13.01
CA VAL A 457 -19.24 12.36 13.93
C VAL A 457 -19.59 11.27 14.95
N TYR A 458 -19.97 11.66 16.15
CA TYR A 458 -20.39 10.81 17.26
C TYR A 458 -21.57 11.42 18.01
N THR A 459 -22.47 10.59 18.51
CA THR A 459 -23.45 10.95 19.53
C THR A 459 -23.04 10.37 20.88
N PHE A 460 -23.43 11.09 21.93
CA PHE A 460 -23.60 10.66 23.31
C PHE A 460 -25.10 10.88 23.62
N LYS A 461 -25.73 9.94 24.31
CA LYS A 461 -26.98 10.16 25.02
C LYS A 461 -26.70 9.95 26.50
N CYS A 462 -27.36 10.72 27.35
CA CYS A 462 -27.50 10.36 28.75
C CYS A 462 -28.51 9.23 28.85
N ASP A 463 -28.24 8.24 29.70
CA ASP A 463 -29.16 7.13 29.96
C ASP A 463 -30.01 7.39 31.23
N SER A 464 -29.74 8.50 31.94
CA SER A 464 -30.44 8.93 33.17
C SER A 464 -31.26 10.22 33.01
N CYS A 465 -31.34 10.78 31.80
CA CYS A 465 -32.24 11.89 31.42
C CYS A 465 -32.31 12.02 29.89
N ASP A 466 -33.24 12.82 29.35
CA ASP A 466 -33.41 13.02 27.89
C ASP A 466 -32.32 13.86 27.19
N ALA A 467 -31.10 13.94 27.72
CA ALA A 467 -30.03 14.79 27.18
C ALA A 467 -29.19 14.10 26.08
N ASP A 468 -29.27 14.63 24.86
CA ASP A 468 -28.40 14.28 23.72
C ASP A 468 -27.20 15.23 23.57
N TYR A 469 -26.06 14.70 23.10
CA TYR A 469 -24.96 15.49 22.54
C TYR A 469 -24.42 14.88 21.24
N ILE A 470 -24.11 15.71 20.24
CA ILE A 470 -23.51 15.28 18.95
C ILE A 470 -22.30 16.15 18.60
N GLY A 471 -21.17 15.54 18.22
CA GLY A 471 -19.93 16.25 17.85
C GLY A 471 -19.08 15.52 16.80
N TYR A 472 -17.97 16.11 16.33
CA TYR A 472 -17.10 15.52 15.29
C TYR A 472 -15.57 15.74 15.47
N THR A 473 -14.73 15.05 14.67
CA THR A 473 -13.26 15.28 14.61
C THR A 473 -12.54 14.82 13.32
N THR A 474 -11.82 15.70 12.63
CA THR A 474 -10.83 15.36 11.55
C THR A 474 -9.60 14.54 11.99
N ARG A 475 -9.52 14.15 13.26
CA ARG A 475 -8.45 13.30 13.83
C ARG A 475 -9.02 11.94 14.26
N HIS A 476 -8.12 10.99 14.44
CA HIS A 476 -8.36 9.67 15.01
C HIS A 476 -9.26 9.74 16.27
N LEU A 477 -10.44 9.11 16.24
CA LEU A 477 -11.53 9.23 17.22
C LEU A 477 -11.11 9.04 18.69
N HIS A 478 -10.08 8.23 18.95
CA HIS A 478 -9.57 8.06 20.32
C HIS A 478 -9.11 9.39 20.95
N GLN A 479 -8.61 10.32 20.13
CA GLN A 479 -8.24 11.66 20.61
C GLN A 479 -9.49 12.46 21.01
N ARG A 480 -10.66 12.19 20.42
CA ARG A 480 -11.87 13.02 20.58
C ARG A 480 -12.88 12.46 21.59
N ILE A 481 -12.96 11.15 21.78
CA ILE A 481 -13.83 10.59 22.84
C ILE A 481 -13.27 10.92 24.23
N GLU A 482 -11.94 10.91 24.40
CA GLU A 482 -11.32 11.38 25.64
C GLU A 482 -11.37 12.92 25.80
N GLU A 483 -11.39 13.69 24.70
CA GLU A 483 -11.76 15.13 24.75
C GLU A 483 -13.21 15.38 25.24
N HIS A 484 -14.08 14.36 25.30
CA HIS A 484 -15.47 14.51 25.76
C HIS A 484 -15.73 14.08 27.19
N LYS A 485 -15.02 13.07 27.73
CA LYS A 485 -15.09 12.73 29.16
C LYS A 485 -14.61 13.89 30.05
N ALA A 486 -13.69 14.71 29.55
CA ALA A 486 -13.21 15.93 30.19
C ALA A 486 -14.07 17.19 29.93
N SER A 487 -15.28 17.03 29.36
CA SER A 487 -16.20 18.13 29.02
C SER A 487 -17.48 18.10 29.87
N VAL A 488 -18.44 19.00 29.60
CA VAL A 488 -19.72 19.15 30.33
C VAL A 488 -20.45 17.82 30.58
N ILE A 489 -20.38 16.88 29.62
CA ILE A 489 -20.92 15.52 29.75
C ILE A 489 -20.39 14.79 31.00
N GLY A 490 -19.11 14.94 31.31
CA GLY A 490 -18.45 14.36 32.49
C GLY A 490 -18.67 15.13 33.80
N LYS A 491 -19.40 16.25 33.78
CA LYS A 491 -20.00 16.83 34.99
C LYS A 491 -21.36 16.21 35.27
N HIS A 492 -22.22 16.13 34.26
CA HIS A 492 -23.60 15.64 34.41
C HIS A 492 -23.67 14.19 34.91
N LEU A 493 -22.64 13.38 34.61
CA LEU A 493 -22.48 12.01 35.09
C LEU A 493 -21.90 11.87 36.52
N LYS A 494 -21.70 12.97 37.28
CA LYS A 494 -21.07 12.93 38.62
C LYS A 494 -22.02 13.15 39.80
N GLU A 495 -23.25 13.57 39.56
CA GLU A 495 -24.20 13.96 40.62
C GLU A 495 -25.19 12.83 40.98
N ALA A 496 -25.12 11.66 40.31
CA ALA A 496 -26.05 10.55 40.49
C ALA A 496 -25.36 9.18 40.53
N HIS A 497 -25.07 8.67 41.73
CA HIS A 497 -24.61 7.29 41.96
C HIS A 497 -25.07 6.73 43.33
N SER A 498 -25.99 5.77 43.32
CA SER A 498 -25.94 4.60 44.23
C SER A 498 -26.89 3.49 43.74
N VAL A 499 -26.58 2.24 44.11
CA VAL A 499 -27.34 1.00 43.83
C VAL A 499 -27.40 0.60 42.34
N ALA A 500 -27.24 -0.70 42.06
CA ALA A 500 -27.00 -1.23 40.73
C ALA A 500 -28.27 -1.64 39.97
N SER A 501 -28.24 -1.52 38.65
CA SER A 501 -29.14 -2.23 37.73
C SER A 501 -28.33 -2.97 36.67
N THR A 502 -28.33 -4.30 36.79
CA THR A 502 -27.50 -5.21 36.01
C THR A 502 -28.03 -5.38 34.57
N SER A 503 -27.20 -5.10 33.56
CA SER A 503 -27.15 -5.84 32.27
C SER A 503 -26.11 -5.25 31.31
N LEU A 504 -25.19 -6.09 30.81
CA LEU A 504 -24.11 -5.81 29.82
C LEU A 504 -22.70 -5.40 30.33
N GLU A 505 -22.37 -5.53 31.61
CA GLU A 505 -20.99 -5.29 32.12
C GLU A 505 -20.06 -6.51 32.10
N GLU A 506 -20.58 -7.74 31.93
CA GLU A 506 -19.88 -9.02 32.20
C GLU A 506 -18.68 -9.39 31.29
N ILE A 507 -18.07 -8.45 30.57
CA ILE A 507 -16.81 -8.66 29.82
C ILE A 507 -15.78 -7.55 30.08
N ARG A 508 -15.65 -7.12 31.36
CA ARG A 508 -14.52 -6.33 31.84
C ARG A 508 -14.01 -6.83 33.20
N ARG A 509 -13.06 -7.76 33.12
CA ARG A 509 -12.24 -8.26 34.23
C ARG A 509 -10.84 -7.66 34.09
N GLU A 510 -10.23 -7.20 35.18
CA GLU A 510 -8.89 -6.57 35.15
C GLU A 510 -7.75 -7.61 35.16
N ASP A 511 -8.08 -8.84 35.54
CA ASP A 511 -7.25 -10.04 35.54
C ASP A 511 -7.15 -10.73 34.18
N ILE A 512 -7.85 -10.24 33.14
CA ILE A 512 -7.77 -10.79 31.77
C ILE A 512 -7.21 -9.78 30.77
N VAL A 513 -6.71 -10.28 29.64
CA VAL A 513 -6.31 -9.51 28.46
C VAL A 513 -7.13 -9.96 27.26
N ILE A 514 -7.86 -9.00 26.66
CA ILE A 514 -8.63 -9.21 25.44
C ILE A 514 -7.83 -8.66 24.25
N THR A 515 -7.30 -9.57 23.43
CA THR A 515 -6.41 -9.26 22.31
C THR A 515 -6.77 -10.08 21.06
N LYS A 516 -5.97 -9.96 19.99
CA LYS A 516 -6.11 -10.81 18.79
C LYS A 516 -5.12 -11.95 18.84
N PRO A 517 -5.45 -13.12 18.27
CA PRO A 517 -4.44 -14.13 17.99
C PRO A 517 -3.42 -13.61 16.96
N ASP A 518 -2.23 -14.20 16.96
CA ASP A 518 -1.17 -13.95 15.97
C ASP A 518 -1.62 -14.22 14.52
N LYS A 519 -2.55 -15.18 14.35
CA LYS A 519 -3.09 -15.61 13.06
C LYS A 519 -4.61 -15.83 13.20
N GLY A 520 -5.39 -15.30 12.25
CA GLY A 520 -6.86 -15.39 12.23
C GLY A 520 -7.61 -14.11 12.65
N SER A 521 -8.94 -14.12 12.58
CA SER A 521 -9.83 -12.97 12.86
C SER A 521 -10.78 -13.18 14.05
N GLY A 522 -10.45 -14.12 14.93
CA GLY A 522 -11.09 -14.29 16.23
C GLY A 522 -10.55 -13.31 17.29
N VAL A 523 -11.09 -13.42 18.51
CA VAL A 523 -10.65 -12.69 19.70
C VAL A 523 -10.08 -13.70 20.70
N VAL A 524 -8.93 -13.38 21.29
CA VAL A 524 -8.34 -14.16 22.40
C VAL A 524 -8.63 -13.46 23.70
N VAL A 525 -9.10 -14.24 24.67
CA VAL A 525 -9.21 -13.86 26.08
C VAL A 525 -8.29 -14.79 26.86
N MET A 526 -7.45 -14.23 27.72
CA MET A 526 -6.44 -14.96 28.50
C MET A 526 -6.18 -14.22 29.82
N ASP A 527 -5.60 -14.89 30.80
CA ASP A 527 -5.16 -14.24 32.04
C ASP A 527 -4.06 -13.19 31.78
N LYS A 528 -4.10 -12.08 32.54
CA LYS A 528 -3.19 -10.94 32.42
C LYS A 528 -1.80 -11.26 32.96
N THR A 529 -1.70 -12.01 34.05
CA THR A 529 -0.44 -12.49 34.64
C THR A 529 0.26 -13.41 33.65
N GLU A 530 -0.47 -14.34 33.04
CA GLU A 530 0.05 -15.26 32.02
C GLU A 530 0.43 -14.53 30.72
N TYR A 531 -0.36 -13.53 30.29
CA TYR A 531 0.02 -12.64 29.18
C TYR A 531 1.31 -11.88 29.47
N ILE A 532 1.46 -11.29 30.67
CA ILE A 532 2.69 -10.57 31.07
C ILE A 532 3.87 -11.54 31.16
N ARG A 533 3.69 -12.74 31.73
CA ARG A 533 4.73 -13.77 31.83
C ARG A 533 5.21 -14.21 30.45
N LEU A 534 4.31 -14.70 29.59
CA LEU A 534 4.65 -15.17 28.25
C LEU A 534 5.22 -14.06 27.35
N LEU A 535 4.83 -12.79 27.55
CA LEU A 535 5.40 -11.65 26.85
C LEU A 535 6.80 -11.30 27.37
N SER A 536 7.02 -11.36 28.69
CA SER A 536 8.31 -11.15 29.35
C SER A 536 9.32 -12.23 28.95
N ASP A 537 8.90 -13.49 28.97
CA ASP A 537 9.65 -14.66 28.47
C ASP A 537 10.04 -14.50 26.99
N ALA A 538 9.15 -13.93 26.16
CA ALA A 538 9.39 -13.67 24.75
C ALA A 538 10.07 -12.32 24.46
N SER A 539 10.57 -11.58 25.47
CA SER A 539 11.24 -10.30 25.26
C SER A 539 12.19 -9.87 26.39
N ILE A 540 11.71 -9.14 27.41
CA ILE A 540 12.55 -8.39 28.34
C ILE A 540 13.44 -9.24 29.26
N LYS A 541 13.21 -10.57 29.34
CA LYS A 541 14.12 -11.49 30.03
C LYS A 541 15.43 -11.73 29.26
N ASP A 542 15.48 -11.42 27.97
CA ASP A 542 16.72 -11.42 27.21
C ASP A 542 17.55 -10.15 27.54
N THR A 543 18.39 -10.27 28.56
CA THR A 543 19.29 -9.20 29.02
C THR A 543 20.39 -8.86 28.01
N THR A 544 20.58 -9.64 26.94
CA THR A 544 21.49 -9.28 25.83
C THR A 544 20.85 -8.25 24.89
N LYS A 545 19.51 -8.25 24.79
CA LYS A 545 18.74 -7.39 23.88
C LYS A 545 18.03 -6.23 24.59
N PHE A 546 17.74 -6.35 25.89
CA PHE A 546 16.97 -5.40 26.68
C PHE A 546 17.65 -5.05 28.02
N THR A 547 17.51 -3.79 28.48
CA THR A 547 18.10 -3.32 29.74
C THR A 547 17.16 -2.33 30.44
N PRO A 548 16.91 -2.42 31.76
CA PRO A 548 16.09 -1.45 32.49
C PRO A 548 16.80 -0.09 32.63
N ILE A 549 16.02 1.00 32.74
CA ILE A 549 16.52 2.37 32.90
C ILE A 549 16.01 2.99 34.20
N ASN A 550 16.95 3.38 35.07
CA ASN A 550 16.66 4.20 36.22
C ASN A 550 16.18 5.61 35.79
N THR A 551 15.10 6.09 36.41
CA THR A 551 14.54 7.44 36.19
C THR A 551 15.28 8.57 36.91
N GLU A 552 16.16 8.24 37.86
CA GLU A 552 16.94 9.20 38.63
C GLU A 552 17.93 10.03 37.79
N ARG A 553 18.40 11.13 38.37
CA ARG A 553 19.20 12.14 37.68
C ARG A 553 20.71 11.78 37.73
N PRO A 554 21.40 11.61 36.58
CA PRO A 554 22.85 11.41 36.56
C PRO A 554 23.61 12.55 37.24
N LYS A 555 24.64 12.21 38.02
CA LYS A 555 25.57 13.18 38.63
C LYS A 555 26.58 13.66 37.57
N THR A 556 26.56 14.94 37.22
CA THR A 556 27.42 15.53 36.18
C THR A 556 28.09 16.82 36.67
N ARG A 557 29.37 17.05 36.34
CA ARG A 557 30.03 18.35 36.58
C ARG A 557 29.36 19.47 35.75
N GLY A 558 29.24 20.67 36.33
CA GLY A 558 28.63 21.84 35.71
C GLY A 558 27.20 22.14 36.18
N ARG A 559 26.67 23.33 35.86
CA ARG A 559 25.32 23.79 36.30
C ARG A 559 24.23 22.93 35.64
N PRO A 560 23.51 22.07 36.37
CA PRO A 560 22.72 21.01 35.74
C PRO A 560 21.39 21.56 35.17
N PRO A 561 20.85 20.96 34.09
CA PRO A 561 19.60 21.44 33.48
C PRO A 561 18.43 21.45 34.48
N LYS A 562 17.65 22.54 34.52
CA LYS A 562 16.50 22.72 35.43
C LYS A 562 15.44 21.63 35.33
N HIS A 563 15.39 20.88 34.23
CA HIS A 563 14.40 19.83 33.98
C HIS A 563 15.10 18.59 33.40
N TYR A 564 14.90 17.43 34.03
CA TYR A 564 15.46 16.14 33.64
C TYR A 564 14.37 15.08 33.49
N HIS A 565 14.55 14.16 32.54
CA HIS A 565 13.85 12.88 32.41
C HIS A 565 14.61 12.06 31.33
N PRO A 566 14.74 10.73 31.41
CA PRO A 566 15.44 9.91 30.38
C PRO A 566 14.87 10.10 28.98
N LEU A 567 13.55 10.36 28.92
CA LEU A 567 12.91 11.07 27.83
C LEU A 567 13.62 12.41 27.58
N LEU A 568 13.20 13.53 28.20
CA LEU A 568 13.66 14.92 27.90
C LEU A 568 15.17 15.12 27.63
N GLN A 569 16.06 14.28 28.15
CA GLN A 569 17.45 14.15 27.72
C GLN A 569 17.60 13.91 26.20
N LYS A 570 17.19 12.76 25.66
CA LYS A 570 17.63 12.36 24.31
C LYS A 570 16.94 13.08 23.11
N GLU A 571 15.92 13.94 23.29
CA GLU A 571 15.43 14.86 22.23
C GLU A 571 16.52 15.88 21.93
N LYS A 572 17.26 16.30 22.97
CA LYS A 572 18.38 17.23 22.83
C LYS A 572 19.56 16.54 22.16
N GLN A 573 19.83 15.27 22.50
CA GLN A 573 20.84 14.46 21.80
C GLN A 573 20.47 14.30 20.32
N LEU A 574 19.24 13.88 20.02
CA LEU A 574 18.72 13.85 18.65
C LEU A 574 18.88 15.20 17.96
N GLU A 575 18.32 16.26 18.55
CA GLU A 575 18.23 17.57 17.91
C GLU A 575 19.63 18.17 17.73
N SER A 576 20.58 17.86 18.60
CA SER A 576 22.00 18.17 18.44
C SER A 576 22.61 17.41 17.26
N VAL A 577 22.53 16.06 17.23
CA VAL A 577 23.08 15.22 16.14
C VAL A 577 22.43 15.57 14.79
N VAL A 578 21.11 15.69 14.74
CA VAL A 578 20.37 16.09 13.54
C VAL A 578 20.74 17.49 13.07
N ARG A 579 20.88 18.48 13.95
CA ARG A 579 21.22 19.87 13.52
C ARG A 579 22.71 20.04 13.19
N LYS A 580 23.57 19.19 13.74
CA LYS A 580 25.00 19.05 13.36
C LYS A 580 25.15 18.48 11.96
N ILE A 581 24.28 17.53 11.56
CA ILE A 581 24.48 16.68 10.39
C ILE A 581 23.54 16.99 9.22
N LEU A 582 22.28 17.36 9.48
CA LEU A 582 21.27 17.55 8.43
C LEU A 582 20.92 19.04 8.22
N PRO A 583 20.75 19.49 6.95
CA PRO A 583 20.34 20.85 6.63
C PRO A 583 19.08 21.29 7.39
N LYS A 584 19.06 22.55 7.85
CA LYS A 584 17.99 23.13 8.67
C LYS A 584 16.55 22.80 8.22
N PRO A 585 16.18 22.87 6.92
CA PRO A 585 14.82 22.50 6.48
C PRO A 585 14.47 21.04 6.74
N ILE A 586 15.44 20.12 6.60
CA ILE A 586 15.26 18.69 6.92
C ILE A 586 15.21 18.53 8.43
N ALA A 587 16.19 19.10 9.15
CA ALA A 587 16.27 19.08 10.61
C ALA A 587 14.95 19.50 11.28
N ASP A 588 14.34 20.59 10.82
CA ASP A 588 13.06 21.10 11.36
C ASP A 588 11.85 20.22 11.01
N THR A 589 11.89 19.38 9.97
CA THR A 589 10.89 18.33 9.82
C THR A 589 11.15 17.20 10.82
N VAL A 590 12.41 16.73 10.95
CA VAL A 590 12.76 15.48 11.65
C VAL A 590 12.83 15.63 13.18
N CYS A 591 13.16 16.83 13.69
CA CYS A 591 13.11 17.17 15.11
C CYS A 591 11.68 17.49 15.57
N ARG A 592 10.90 16.45 15.89
CA ARG A 592 9.58 16.63 16.51
C ARG A 592 9.71 17.11 17.95
N LYS A 593 9.24 18.33 18.20
CA LYS A 593 9.02 18.86 19.55
C LYS A 593 7.82 18.15 20.18
N GLY A 594 8.06 17.41 21.27
CA GLY A 594 7.00 16.79 22.06
C GLY A 594 6.81 15.30 21.76
N SER A 595 7.11 14.47 22.77
CA SER A 595 7.42 13.03 22.65
C SER A 595 6.80 12.16 23.79
N ARG A 596 6.45 10.87 23.53
CA ARG A 596 5.80 9.87 24.43
C ARG A 596 6.48 8.51 24.37
N LEU A 597 6.50 7.77 25.46
CA LEU A 597 7.13 6.45 25.53
C LEU A 597 6.53 5.47 24.50
N ALA A 598 7.33 4.55 23.95
CA ALA A 598 6.76 3.36 23.32
C ALA A 598 6.23 2.45 24.43
N HIS A 599 5.23 1.60 24.17
CA HIS A 599 4.86 0.52 25.10
C HIS A 599 5.09 -0.83 24.42
N LEU A 600 5.49 -1.84 25.17
CA LEU A 600 5.62 -3.21 24.67
C LEU A 600 4.28 -3.94 24.89
N TYR A 601 3.75 -4.60 23.87
CA TYR A 601 2.56 -5.45 23.95
C TYR A 601 2.77 -6.73 23.13
N GLY A 602 1.80 -7.65 23.08
CA GLY A 602 1.95 -8.86 22.27
C GLY A 602 0.68 -9.49 21.71
N LEU A 603 0.87 -10.43 20.79
CA LEU A 603 -0.17 -11.23 20.14
C LEU A 603 0.02 -12.73 20.46
N PRO A 604 -0.97 -13.46 21.00
CA PRO A 604 -0.82 -14.86 21.35
C PRO A 604 -0.86 -15.78 20.12
N LYS A 605 0.14 -16.65 20.00
CA LYS A 605 0.31 -17.62 18.91
C LYS A 605 -0.55 -18.87 19.13
N THR A 606 -1.87 -18.70 19.25
CA THR A 606 -2.89 -19.76 19.50
C THR A 606 -3.03 -20.84 18.42
N HIS A 607 -2.04 -20.94 17.52
CA HIS A 607 -1.94 -21.95 16.46
C HIS A 607 -0.72 -22.88 16.66
N LYS A 608 0.09 -22.64 17.70
CA LYS A 608 1.12 -23.58 18.18
C LYS A 608 0.53 -24.42 19.32
N GLN A 609 0.99 -25.67 19.47
CA GLN A 609 0.56 -26.56 20.56
C GLN A 609 0.86 -25.95 21.95
N GLN A 610 2.05 -25.36 22.12
CA GLN A 610 2.39 -24.55 23.28
C GLN A 610 2.07 -23.07 23.00
N LEU A 611 1.30 -22.44 23.89
CA LEU A 611 0.98 -21.03 23.79
C LEU A 611 2.24 -20.16 23.99
N SER A 612 2.48 -19.23 23.08
CA SER A 612 3.62 -18.31 23.11
C SER A 612 3.22 -16.95 22.53
N MET A 613 4.00 -15.90 22.79
CA MET A 613 3.69 -14.55 22.34
C MET A 613 4.51 -14.14 21.10
N ARG A 614 3.97 -13.19 20.33
CA ARG A 614 4.74 -12.30 19.46
C ARG A 614 4.84 -10.93 20.17
N PRO A 615 6.02 -10.49 20.65
CA PRO A 615 6.20 -9.14 21.22
C PRO A 615 6.03 -8.07 20.15
N ILE A 616 5.67 -6.83 20.51
CA ILE A 616 5.35 -5.70 19.59
C ILE A 616 5.61 -4.34 20.28
N LEU A 617 6.49 -3.47 19.76
CA LEU A 617 6.89 -2.19 20.43
C LEU A 617 6.25 -0.91 19.84
N SER A 618 5.21 -0.40 20.53
CA SER A 618 3.96 0.20 20.01
C SER A 618 3.94 1.32 18.96
N SER A 619 2.79 1.38 18.26
CA SER A 619 2.65 1.83 16.86
C SER A 619 2.04 3.25 16.58
N THR A 620 2.37 3.93 15.42
CA THR A 620 2.14 5.34 14.84
C THR A 620 3.20 6.55 14.94
N GLY A 621 4.46 6.36 15.39
CA GLY A 621 5.68 7.23 15.62
C GLY A 621 5.88 8.08 16.95
N THR A 622 6.92 7.89 17.91
CA THR A 622 7.38 8.16 19.43
C THR A 622 7.99 9.44 20.28
N TYR A 623 8.74 10.56 20.08
CA TYR A 623 10.18 10.99 20.07
C TYR A 623 10.90 11.57 18.79
N ASN A 624 11.93 10.94 18.20
CA ASN A 624 12.58 11.35 16.94
C ASN A 624 11.97 10.96 15.59
N PHE A 625 11.49 9.72 15.29
CA PHE A 625 11.44 9.13 13.91
C PHE A 625 10.80 9.96 12.84
N ALA A 626 10.20 11.08 13.12
CA ALA A 626 10.45 12.14 12.18
C ALA A 626 11.91 12.09 11.58
N LEU A 627 12.98 11.54 12.23
CA LEU A 627 14.26 11.03 11.68
C LEU A 627 14.32 9.57 11.17
N ALA A 628 13.89 8.53 11.87
CA ALA A 628 13.91 7.17 11.29
C ALA A 628 12.98 7.06 10.04
N LYS A 629 11.88 7.83 9.98
CA LYS A 629 11.04 8.23 8.79
C LYS A 629 11.80 9.03 7.76
N TRP A 630 13.03 9.35 8.09
CA TRP A 630 13.99 9.99 7.25
C TRP A 630 15.17 9.04 6.92
N LEU A 631 15.24 7.82 7.50
CA LEU A 631 16.27 6.80 7.24
C LEU A 631 15.79 5.51 6.56
N GLU A 632 14.52 5.10 6.66
CA GLU A 632 14.00 3.95 5.92
C GLU A 632 13.87 4.12 4.39
N GLU A 633 12.83 4.72 3.78
CA GLU A 633 12.70 4.86 2.29
C GLU A 633 14.02 5.18 1.53
N LYS A 634 14.85 6.10 2.06
CA LYS A 634 16.22 6.47 1.62
C LYS A 634 17.14 5.27 1.45
N LEU A 635 17.19 4.38 2.46
CA LEU A 635 18.12 3.24 2.59
C LEU A 635 17.45 1.92 2.21
N LYS A 636 16.13 1.96 2.04
CA LYS A 636 15.30 0.85 1.65
C LYS A 636 15.82 0.21 0.35
N PRO A 637 16.23 0.96 -0.71
CA PRO A 637 16.99 0.47 -1.89
C PRO A 637 18.15 -0.52 -1.67
N LEU A 638 18.59 -0.72 -0.42
CA LEU A 638 19.73 -1.55 -0.02
C LEU A 638 19.32 -2.84 0.70
N SER A 639 18.09 -2.91 1.22
CA SER A 639 17.64 -4.04 2.05
C SER A 639 17.42 -5.36 1.34
N LEU A 640 17.73 -5.41 0.06
CA LEU A 640 16.72 -5.76 -0.90
C LEU A 640 17.51 -6.28 -2.13
N ASN A 641 17.57 -7.61 -2.36
CA ASN A 641 18.52 -8.25 -3.30
C ASN A 641 17.88 -9.27 -4.27
N GLN A 642 18.71 -9.85 -5.16
CA GLN A 642 18.32 -10.94 -6.07
C GLN A 642 17.93 -12.26 -5.37
N HIS A 643 17.72 -12.25 -4.05
CA HIS A 643 17.00 -13.24 -3.29
C HIS A 643 16.03 -12.61 -2.26
N THR A 644 15.01 -11.83 -2.66
CA THR A 644 13.94 -11.49 -1.67
C THR A 644 12.44 -11.40 -2.20
N ILE A 645 11.34 -11.38 -1.38
CA ILE A 645 9.88 -11.48 -1.82
C ILE A 645 8.78 -10.40 -1.38
N CYS A 646 7.77 -10.00 -2.24
CA CYS A 646 6.66 -8.99 -1.98
C CYS A 646 5.34 -9.00 -2.77
N ASP A 647 5.31 -8.81 -4.09
CA ASP A 647 3.99 -8.75 -4.73
C ASP A 647 3.46 -10.16 -4.76
N ILE A 648 2.74 -10.48 -3.69
CA ILE A 648 1.87 -11.60 -3.40
C ILE A 648 0.80 -11.82 -4.49
N PHE A 649 0.96 -11.29 -5.70
CA PHE A 649 0.38 -11.88 -6.90
C PHE A 649 1.26 -12.20 -8.14
N SER A 650 2.62 -12.30 -8.12
CA SER A 650 3.50 -12.75 -9.24
C SER A 650 3.96 -14.23 -9.25
N PHE A 651 4.91 -14.67 -8.40
CA PHE A 651 5.62 -15.99 -8.32
C PHE A 651 4.84 -17.28 -8.60
N ALA A 652 3.53 -17.32 -8.83
CA ALA A 652 2.77 -18.57 -8.92
C ALA A 652 2.48 -18.93 -10.33
N GLU A 653 2.33 -17.90 -11.14
CA GLU A 653 2.86 -17.93 -12.49
C GLU A 653 4.18 -18.71 -12.41
N VAL A 654 5.19 -18.18 -11.70
CA VAL A 654 6.50 -18.84 -11.51
C VAL A 654 6.42 -20.25 -10.84
N ILE A 655 5.65 -20.57 -9.80
CA ILE A 655 5.54 -21.92 -9.19
C ILE A 655 5.08 -22.96 -10.23
N ARG A 656 4.21 -22.53 -11.15
CA ARG A 656 3.62 -23.39 -12.20
C ARG A 656 4.41 -23.37 -13.51
N GLU A 657 5.06 -22.25 -13.79
CA GLU A 657 5.85 -21.98 -14.99
C GLU A 657 7.31 -22.36 -14.79
N THR A 658 7.78 -22.49 -13.55
CA THR A 658 9.03 -23.17 -13.18
C THR A 658 8.82 -24.67 -13.42
N PRO A 659 9.53 -25.26 -14.40
CA PRO A 659 9.58 -26.71 -14.52
C PRO A 659 10.43 -27.25 -13.36
N LEU A 660 9.90 -28.22 -12.63
CA LEU A 660 10.70 -28.98 -11.67
C LEU A 660 11.32 -30.22 -12.31
N ASN A 661 12.53 -30.55 -11.88
CA ASN A 661 13.02 -31.91 -11.97
C ASN A 661 12.01 -32.85 -11.27
N PRO A 662 11.53 -33.93 -11.93
CA PRO A 662 10.61 -34.90 -11.32
C PRO A 662 11.10 -35.46 -9.97
N ASN A 663 12.41 -35.49 -9.74
CA ASN A 663 13.01 -36.06 -8.53
C ASN A 663 13.14 -35.07 -7.35
N ASP A 664 13.15 -33.75 -7.58
CA ASP A 664 13.40 -32.76 -6.52
C ASP A 664 12.25 -32.66 -5.50
N ILE A 665 12.56 -32.64 -4.21
CA ILE A 665 11.58 -32.38 -3.14
C ILE A 665 11.36 -30.87 -2.93
N LEU A 666 10.16 -30.50 -2.47
CA LEU A 666 9.84 -29.15 -1.98
C LEU A 666 10.14 -29.05 -0.49
N VAL A 667 10.84 -28.00 -0.09
CA VAL A 667 11.28 -27.77 1.29
C VAL A 667 11.10 -26.31 1.67
N SER A 668 10.48 -26.04 2.82
CA SER A 668 10.41 -24.72 3.44
C SER A 668 11.44 -24.56 4.55
N TYR A 669 11.91 -23.33 4.79
CA TYR A 669 12.77 -22.99 5.94
C TYR A 669 12.22 -21.78 6.68
N ASP A 670 12.19 -21.75 8.02
CA ASP A 670 11.67 -20.63 8.82
C ASP A 670 12.74 -20.09 9.77
N VAL A 671 12.88 -18.76 9.89
CA VAL A 671 13.94 -18.13 10.70
C VAL A 671 13.46 -17.83 12.13
N CYS A 672 14.10 -18.51 13.09
CA CYS A 672 13.84 -18.38 14.52
C CYS A 672 14.04 -16.95 15.03
N ALA A 673 12.92 -16.28 15.32
CA ALA A 673 12.87 -14.96 15.98
C ALA A 673 13.77 -13.90 15.32
N LEU A 674 13.95 -13.99 13.99
CA LEU A 674 14.83 -13.17 13.13
C LEU A 674 15.13 -11.77 13.65
N PHE A 675 14.10 -11.04 14.02
CA PHE A 675 14.19 -9.61 14.24
C PHE A 675 14.87 -9.18 15.55
N THR A 676 14.59 -9.84 16.67
CA THR A 676 15.34 -9.63 17.92
C THR A 676 16.80 -10.06 17.77
N ASN A 677 17.06 -10.86 16.74
CA ASN A 677 18.30 -11.57 16.49
C ASN A 677 19.19 -10.91 15.42
N VAL A 678 18.74 -9.86 14.72
CA VAL A 678 19.55 -9.12 13.73
C VAL A 678 20.77 -8.48 14.42
N PRO A 679 22.02 -8.81 14.02
CA PRO A 679 23.21 -8.21 14.60
C PRO A 679 23.30 -6.75 14.16
N LEU A 680 23.12 -5.87 15.13
CA LEU A 680 22.65 -4.53 14.86
C LEU A 680 23.70 -3.58 14.31
N ASP A 681 24.82 -3.45 15.03
CA ASP A 681 25.85 -2.46 14.72
C ASP A 681 26.59 -2.86 13.44
N GLU A 682 26.69 -4.17 13.19
CA GLU A 682 27.08 -4.75 11.91
C GLU A 682 26.09 -4.35 10.80
N THR A 683 24.79 -4.58 10.98
CA THR A 683 23.78 -4.17 10.00
C THR A 683 23.78 -2.65 9.74
N ILE A 684 24.13 -1.82 10.74
CA ILE A 684 24.34 -0.38 10.54
C ILE A 684 25.52 -0.10 9.61
N GLU A 685 26.67 -0.78 9.77
CA GLU A 685 27.81 -0.58 8.89
C GLU A 685 27.58 -1.22 7.50
N ILE A 686 26.91 -2.37 7.38
CA ILE A 686 26.49 -2.94 6.07
C ILE A 686 25.58 -1.95 5.34
N ILE A 687 24.61 -1.34 6.04
CA ILE A 687 23.79 -0.26 5.48
C ILE A 687 24.66 0.94 5.09
N ALA A 688 25.57 1.39 5.95
CA ALA A 688 26.41 2.56 5.68
C ALA A 688 27.38 2.33 4.51
N GLU A 689 27.84 1.10 4.28
CA GLU A 689 28.70 0.72 3.17
C GLU A 689 27.92 0.56 1.88
N LYS A 690 26.79 -0.16 1.88
CA LYS A 690 25.87 -0.19 0.74
C LYS A 690 25.38 1.22 0.38
N ALA A 691 25.26 2.12 1.36
CA ALA A 691 24.84 3.52 1.16
C ALA A 691 25.95 4.46 0.67
N PHE A 692 27.22 4.21 0.99
CA PHE A 692 28.36 5.05 0.57
C PHE A 692 29.20 4.44 -0.56
N LYS A 693 28.93 3.21 -0.98
CA LYS A 693 29.41 2.65 -2.25
C LYS A 693 29.04 3.61 -3.38
N ASN A 694 30.04 4.03 -4.15
CA ASN A 694 29.91 5.07 -5.18
C ASN A 694 29.20 6.34 -4.71
N ASN A 695 29.38 6.73 -3.43
CA ASN A 695 28.79 7.92 -2.79
C ASN A 695 27.25 8.02 -2.91
N TRP A 696 26.58 6.90 -3.17
CA TRP A 696 25.18 6.79 -3.55
C TRP A 696 24.23 7.64 -2.70
N PHE A 697 24.24 7.50 -1.37
CA PHE A 697 23.31 8.23 -0.49
C PHE A 697 23.43 9.77 -0.59
N ASN A 698 24.59 10.28 -1.00
CA ASN A 698 24.80 11.71 -1.23
C ASN A 698 24.46 12.12 -2.64
N GLU A 699 25.11 11.51 -3.63
CA GLU A 699 24.91 11.80 -5.06
C GLU A 699 23.46 11.69 -5.45
N THR A 700 22.89 10.56 -5.07
CA THR A 700 21.59 10.11 -5.50
C THR A 700 20.57 11.00 -4.75
N HIS A 701 20.58 11.13 -3.41
CA HIS A 701 19.66 12.07 -2.74
C HIS A 701 19.94 13.56 -2.98
N GLY A 702 21.15 13.96 -3.38
CA GLY A 702 21.67 15.35 -3.46
C GLY A 702 22.24 15.95 -2.15
N LEU A 703 22.77 15.13 -1.21
CA LEU A 703 23.21 15.54 0.14
C LEU A 703 24.75 15.64 0.24
N ASN A 704 25.23 16.20 1.35
CA ASN A 704 26.63 16.17 1.74
C ASN A 704 26.76 15.66 3.18
N LEU A 705 26.56 14.35 3.36
CA LEU A 705 26.81 13.58 4.58
C LEU A 705 28.15 12.84 4.46
N THR A 706 28.80 12.56 5.58
CA THR A 706 29.88 11.56 5.63
C THR A 706 29.31 10.17 5.94
N LYS A 707 30.06 9.08 5.66
CA LYS A 707 29.71 7.73 6.15
C LYS A 707 29.47 7.79 7.67
N THR A 708 30.38 8.44 8.41
CA THR A 708 30.24 8.66 9.87
C THR A 708 28.97 9.44 10.24
N GLY A 709 28.52 10.40 9.43
CA GLY A 709 27.30 11.15 9.66
C GLY A 709 26.04 10.33 9.41
N LEU A 710 26.03 9.49 8.37
CA LEU A 710 24.96 8.50 8.19
C LEU A 710 24.99 7.45 9.30
N THR A 711 26.16 6.93 9.67
CA THR A 711 26.37 6.04 10.82
C THR A 711 26.01 6.73 12.15
N GLU A 712 26.03 8.07 12.29
CA GLU A 712 25.55 8.78 13.49
C GLU A 712 24.03 9.06 13.44
N LEU A 713 23.39 9.07 12.26
CA LEU A 713 21.93 9.08 12.11
C LEU A 713 21.33 7.67 12.29
N LEU A 714 21.95 6.69 11.65
CA LEU A 714 21.92 5.26 11.98
C LEU A 714 22.68 4.93 13.27
N ARG A 715 23.07 5.94 14.06
CA ARG A 715 23.28 5.82 15.51
C ARG A 715 22.61 6.98 16.27
N ILE A 716 21.42 7.44 15.86
CA ILE A 716 20.51 8.18 16.77
C ILE A 716 19.02 7.97 16.55
N ALA A 717 18.61 7.42 15.41
CA ALA A 717 17.21 7.21 15.13
C ALA A 717 16.50 6.30 16.17
N THR A 718 17.18 5.43 16.92
CA THR A 718 16.55 4.25 17.56
C THR A 718 17.34 3.30 18.53
N LYS A 719 18.61 3.40 18.99
CA LYS A 719 19.30 2.43 19.95
C LYS A 719 19.18 2.99 21.33
N ASP A 720 19.47 2.18 22.35
CA ASP A 720 19.39 2.61 23.74
C ASP A 720 17.95 3.12 23.92
N GLN A 721 17.04 2.24 23.47
CA GLN A 721 15.85 2.73 22.79
C GLN A 721 14.68 2.78 23.74
N LEU A 722 14.49 3.93 24.37
CA LEU A 722 13.57 4.04 25.49
C LEU A 722 12.15 3.56 25.11
N PHE A 723 11.59 2.68 25.91
CA PHE A 723 10.20 2.24 25.90
C PHE A 723 9.72 1.97 27.33
N GLN A 724 8.44 1.65 27.46
CA GLN A 724 7.78 1.31 28.72
C GLN A 724 7.22 -0.11 28.63
N PHE A 725 7.37 -0.89 29.69
CA PHE A 725 6.69 -2.17 29.88
C PHE A 725 6.37 -2.32 31.36
N ASP A 726 5.14 -2.72 31.66
CA ASP A 726 4.60 -2.85 33.02
C ASP A 726 4.99 -1.69 33.95
N GLY A 727 4.64 -0.47 33.54
CA GLY A 727 5.00 0.77 34.24
C GLY A 727 6.46 1.22 34.09
N GLN A 728 7.42 0.30 34.10
CA GLN A 728 8.87 0.57 34.12
C GLN A 728 9.44 1.02 32.76
N LEU A 729 10.60 1.66 32.80
CA LEU A 729 11.36 2.07 31.61
C LEU A 729 12.43 1.05 31.24
N TYR A 730 12.50 0.71 29.97
CA TYR A 730 13.53 -0.15 29.39
C TYR A 730 14.14 0.52 28.17
N GLU A 731 15.40 0.21 27.92
CA GLU A 731 16.09 0.53 26.68
C GLU A 731 16.45 -0.75 25.95
N GLN A 732 16.19 -0.72 24.65
CA GLN A 732 16.52 -1.81 23.76
C GLN A 732 17.94 -1.60 23.24
N VAL A 733 18.84 -2.55 23.48
CA VAL A 733 20.30 -2.42 23.26
C VAL A 733 20.86 -3.15 22.03
N ASP A 734 20.63 -4.45 21.81
CA ASP A 734 21.02 -5.16 20.55
C ASP A 734 19.85 -5.89 19.86
N GLY A 735 19.81 -5.96 18.53
CA GLY A 735 18.64 -6.42 17.78
C GLY A 735 17.62 -5.30 17.47
N VAL A 736 16.32 -5.64 17.46
CA VAL A 736 15.21 -4.81 16.97
C VAL A 736 13.92 -5.08 17.85
N ALA A 737 12.76 -4.36 17.80
CA ALA A 737 11.49 -4.75 18.51
C ALA A 737 10.09 -4.37 17.91
N MET A 738 9.17 -5.31 17.66
CA MET A 738 8.02 -5.35 16.71
C MET A 738 6.98 -4.20 16.52
N GLY A 739 7.24 -2.90 16.76
CA GLY A 739 6.42 -1.80 16.16
C GLY A 739 7.07 -0.76 15.22
N SER A 740 8.39 -0.78 14.91
CA SER A 740 8.97 0.05 13.83
C SER A 740 9.33 -0.57 12.47
N PRO A 741 9.51 0.29 11.47
CA PRO A 741 10.03 -0.04 10.13
C PRO A 741 11.51 0.12 9.66
N LEU A 742 12.58 0.46 10.43
CA LEU A 742 13.93 0.02 9.93
C LEU A 742 14.26 -1.39 10.41
N GLY A 743 13.44 -2.01 11.25
CA GLY A 743 13.59 -3.43 11.53
C GLY A 743 13.59 -4.36 10.33
N PRO A 744 12.78 -4.13 9.27
CA PRO A 744 12.87 -4.90 8.05
C PRO A 744 14.09 -4.52 7.31
N LEU A 745 14.19 -3.28 6.85
CA LEU A 745 15.36 -2.77 6.20
C LEU A 745 16.67 -3.30 6.83
N MET A 746 16.76 -3.37 8.17
CA MET A 746 17.82 -4.10 8.88
C MET A 746 17.79 -5.63 8.74
N ALA A 747 16.73 -6.34 9.20
CA ALA A 747 16.61 -7.81 9.07
C ALA A 747 16.77 -8.32 7.62
N ASN A 748 16.35 -7.50 6.67
CA ASN A 748 16.37 -7.68 5.24
C ASN A 748 17.77 -7.42 4.70
N VAL A 749 18.37 -6.24 4.90
CA VAL A 749 19.80 -5.99 4.55
C VAL A 749 20.64 -7.14 5.06
N PHE A 750 20.37 -7.59 6.29
CA PHE A 750 21.11 -8.65 6.95
C PHE A 750 20.94 -10.00 6.24
N LEU A 751 19.72 -10.54 6.11
CA LEU A 751 19.53 -11.81 5.40
C LEU A 751 19.90 -11.74 3.92
N CYS A 752 19.71 -10.59 3.27
CA CYS A 752 20.17 -10.32 1.92
C CYS A 752 21.70 -10.31 1.81
N SER A 753 22.43 -9.90 2.86
CA SER A 753 23.89 -9.98 2.88
C SER A 753 24.40 -11.42 3.07
N ILE A 754 23.65 -12.25 3.83
CA ILE A 754 23.87 -13.70 3.91
C ILE A 754 23.59 -14.37 2.55
N GLU A 755 22.52 -13.99 1.87
CA GLU A 755 22.18 -14.52 0.54
C GLU A 755 23.19 -14.06 -0.52
N GLU A 756 23.60 -12.79 -0.53
CA GLU A 756 24.69 -12.28 -1.35
C GLU A 756 26.02 -12.98 -1.05
N GLN A 757 26.22 -13.52 0.16
CA GLN A 757 27.37 -14.36 0.52
C GLN A 757 27.22 -15.80 0.03
N LEU A 758 26.03 -16.40 0.12
CA LEU A 758 25.77 -17.76 -0.38
C LEU A 758 25.82 -17.82 -1.91
N ASP A 759 25.25 -16.83 -2.58
CA ASP A 759 25.21 -16.65 -4.04
C ASP A 759 26.64 -16.51 -4.61
N ARG A 760 27.46 -15.60 -4.05
CA ARG A 760 28.89 -15.46 -4.39
C ARG A 760 29.73 -16.72 -4.18
N ASN A 761 29.26 -17.65 -3.34
CA ASN A 761 29.93 -18.94 -3.08
C ASN A 761 29.27 -20.12 -3.82
N ASN A 762 28.31 -19.86 -4.72
CA ASN A 762 27.51 -20.88 -5.44
C ASN A 762 26.84 -21.91 -4.51
N LYS A 763 26.44 -21.48 -3.30
CA LYS A 763 25.83 -22.36 -2.27
C LYS A 763 24.30 -22.40 -2.29
N LEU A 764 23.64 -21.61 -3.14
CA LEU A 764 22.17 -21.58 -3.22
C LEU A 764 21.63 -22.68 -4.15
N PRO A 765 20.47 -23.30 -3.82
CA PRO A 765 19.83 -24.29 -4.69
C PRO A 765 19.18 -23.63 -5.92
N SER A 766 18.91 -24.45 -6.95
CA SER A 766 18.31 -24.07 -8.24
C SER A 766 17.03 -23.24 -8.14
N PHE A 767 16.30 -23.36 -7.03
CA PHE A 767 15.17 -22.53 -6.66
C PHE A 767 15.30 -22.23 -5.17
N TYR A 768 15.51 -20.96 -4.82
CA TYR A 768 15.64 -20.49 -3.42
C TYR A 768 14.79 -19.24 -3.21
N LYS A 769 13.89 -19.26 -2.21
CA LYS A 769 12.61 -18.51 -2.16
C LYS A 769 12.15 -18.11 -0.68
N ARG A 770 12.97 -17.38 0.15
CA ARG A 770 12.75 -16.69 1.51
C ARG A 770 11.96 -15.35 1.67
N TYR A 771 10.77 -15.37 2.25
CA TYR A 771 9.98 -14.23 2.76
C TYR A 771 10.16 -14.05 4.24
N VAL A 772 10.84 -12.98 4.66
CA VAL A 772 11.12 -12.76 6.09
C VAL A 772 11.99 -13.88 6.63
N ASP A 773 11.30 -14.89 7.13
CA ASP A 773 11.65 -16.06 7.88
C ASP A 773 11.20 -17.27 7.02
N ASP A 774 9.90 -17.34 6.71
CA ASP A 774 9.18 -18.23 5.78
C ASP A 774 9.85 -18.36 4.36
N THR A 775 10.57 -19.46 4.08
CA THR A 775 11.34 -19.77 2.85
C THR A 775 10.79 -20.97 2.07
N LEU A 776 11.10 -21.10 0.78
CA LEU A 776 11.00 -22.32 -0.01
C LEU A 776 12.29 -22.59 -0.80
N ALA A 777 12.57 -23.85 -1.06
CA ALA A 777 13.54 -24.29 -2.04
C ALA A 777 13.10 -25.60 -2.72
N THR A 778 13.76 -25.92 -3.84
CA THR A 778 13.76 -27.27 -4.41
C THR A 778 15.09 -27.93 -4.08
N MET A 779 15.07 -29.19 -3.66
CA MET A 779 16.26 -29.94 -3.25
C MET A 779 16.27 -31.32 -3.89
N PRO A 780 17.41 -31.85 -4.38
CA PRO A 780 17.45 -33.19 -4.99
C PRO A 780 16.97 -34.32 -4.07
N ASN A 781 17.12 -34.17 -2.74
CA ASN A 781 16.65 -35.11 -1.73
C ASN A 781 16.71 -34.48 -0.31
N ILE A 782 16.26 -35.22 0.71
CA ILE A 782 16.23 -34.79 2.12
C ILE A 782 17.64 -34.53 2.68
N GLN A 783 18.66 -35.28 2.24
CA GLN A 783 20.04 -35.11 2.70
C GLN A 783 20.62 -33.77 2.21
N ALA A 784 20.38 -33.42 0.93
CA ALA A 784 20.75 -32.11 0.38
C ALA A 784 20.03 -30.95 1.09
N ALA A 785 18.74 -31.12 1.38
CA ALA A 785 17.97 -30.14 2.16
C ALA A 785 18.54 -29.94 3.58
N THR A 786 18.92 -31.03 4.24
CA THR A 786 19.51 -31.00 5.59
C THR A 786 20.92 -30.37 5.56
N ALA A 787 21.73 -30.66 4.54
CA ALA A 787 23.04 -30.02 4.38
C ALA A 787 22.94 -28.51 4.10
N PHE A 788 21.91 -28.08 3.36
CA PHE A 788 21.62 -26.65 3.16
C PHE A 788 21.09 -25.99 4.44
N LEU A 789 20.30 -26.69 5.27
CA LEU A 789 19.91 -26.20 6.60
C LEU A 789 21.14 -25.95 7.50
N SER A 790 22.13 -26.85 7.52
CA SER A 790 23.40 -26.61 8.22
C SER A 790 24.12 -25.39 7.65
N THR A 791 24.24 -25.32 6.31
CA THR A 791 24.86 -24.20 5.60
C THR A 791 24.23 -22.85 5.96
N LEU A 792 22.90 -22.76 6.06
CA LEU A 792 22.17 -21.55 6.46
C LEU A 792 22.44 -21.16 7.92
N ASN A 793 22.55 -22.14 8.82
CA ASN A 793 22.84 -21.92 10.24
C ASN A 793 24.33 -21.57 10.51
N GLU A 794 25.24 -22.04 9.67
CA GLU A 794 26.67 -21.69 9.70
C GLU A 794 26.96 -20.25 9.23
N CYS A 795 26.04 -19.62 8.49
CA CYS A 795 26.27 -18.29 7.92
C CYS A 795 26.47 -17.18 8.96
N HIS A 796 25.76 -17.18 10.09
CA HIS A 796 25.94 -16.17 11.13
C HIS A 796 25.39 -16.60 12.51
N PRO A 797 26.19 -16.55 13.60
CA PRO A 797 25.83 -17.11 14.91
C PRO A 797 24.61 -16.49 15.61
N ALA A 798 24.13 -15.31 15.16
CA ALA A 798 22.92 -14.71 15.71
C ALA A 798 21.61 -15.21 15.04
N ILE A 799 21.66 -15.82 13.85
CA ILE A 799 20.46 -16.25 13.11
C ILE A 799 20.39 -17.77 13.05
N GLN A 800 19.19 -18.32 13.24
CA GLN A 800 18.94 -19.75 13.15
C GLN A 800 17.73 -20.04 12.25
N PHE A 801 17.86 -21.02 11.37
CA PHE A 801 16.82 -21.52 10.48
C PHE A 801 16.28 -22.88 10.98
N THR A 802 15.02 -23.15 10.66
CA THR A 802 14.34 -24.45 10.81
C THR A 802 13.86 -24.94 9.44
N MET A 803 13.34 -26.16 9.32
CA MET A 803 12.95 -26.78 8.04
C MET A 803 11.62 -27.53 8.13
N GLU A 804 10.79 -27.44 7.08
CA GLU A 804 9.55 -28.20 6.87
C GLU A 804 9.59 -28.83 5.47
N ILE A 805 9.27 -30.13 5.34
CA ILE A 805 9.34 -30.88 4.07
C ILE A 805 7.92 -31.22 3.61
N ALA A 806 7.70 -31.26 2.30
CA ALA A 806 6.38 -31.55 1.73
C ALA A 806 5.88 -32.99 2.01
N GLU A 807 4.79 -33.13 2.74
CA GLU A 807 4.10 -34.40 2.98
C GLU A 807 3.18 -34.76 1.80
N ASN A 808 3.22 -35.99 1.27
CA ASN A 808 2.35 -36.40 0.14
C ASN A 808 2.41 -35.44 -1.07
N ASN A 809 3.63 -34.98 -1.42
CA ASN A 809 3.93 -33.94 -2.41
C ASN A 809 3.30 -32.56 -2.12
N LYS A 810 2.81 -32.33 -0.90
CA LYS A 810 2.05 -31.14 -0.51
C LYS A 810 2.75 -30.34 0.59
N LEU A 811 2.78 -29.01 0.44
CA LEU A 811 3.50 -28.12 1.36
C LEU A 811 2.63 -26.91 1.78
N PRO A 812 2.38 -26.69 3.10
CA PRO A 812 1.49 -25.66 3.65
C PRO A 812 2.03 -24.21 3.57
N PHE A 813 3.06 -23.97 2.75
CA PHE A 813 3.92 -22.81 2.87
C PHE A 813 3.19 -21.50 2.54
N LEU A 814 3.37 -20.48 3.39
CA LEU A 814 2.65 -19.21 3.43
C LEU A 814 1.13 -19.25 3.28
N GLY A 815 0.46 -20.34 3.68
CA GLY A 815 -0.99 -20.46 3.60
C GLY A 815 -1.51 -21.12 2.32
N MET A 816 -0.63 -21.70 1.49
CA MET A 816 -0.95 -22.56 0.36
C MET A 816 -0.99 -24.00 0.79
N MET A 817 -1.68 -24.87 0.07
CA MET A 817 -1.07 -26.16 -0.26
C MET A 817 -0.44 -26.07 -1.66
N ILE A 818 0.89 -26.03 -1.77
CA ILE A 818 1.55 -26.43 -3.03
C ILE A 818 1.31 -27.95 -3.17
N GLU A 819 1.26 -28.48 -4.39
CA GLU A 819 1.02 -29.90 -4.70
C GLU A 819 1.84 -30.30 -5.94
N LYS A 820 2.96 -31.01 -5.78
CA LYS A 820 3.82 -31.45 -6.88
C LYS A 820 3.21 -32.63 -7.65
N ASN A 821 2.97 -32.43 -8.94
CA ASN A 821 2.50 -33.44 -9.90
C ASN A 821 3.54 -33.56 -11.02
N GLY A 822 4.46 -34.53 -10.89
CA GLY A 822 5.57 -34.68 -11.84
C GLY A 822 6.45 -33.43 -11.87
N CYS A 823 6.68 -32.88 -13.06
CA CYS A 823 7.45 -31.64 -13.26
C CYS A 823 6.67 -30.34 -12.97
N HIS A 824 5.38 -30.39 -12.63
CA HIS A 824 4.55 -29.20 -12.43
C HIS A 824 4.00 -29.08 -11.00
N LEU A 825 3.92 -27.87 -10.48
CA LEU A 825 3.31 -27.59 -9.18
C LEU A 825 1.84 -27.19 -9.34
N THR A 826 0.94 -28.17 -9.19
CA THR A 826 -0.44 -27.84 -8.81
C THR A 826 -0.50 -27.25 -7.41
N THR A 827 -1.65 -26.69 -7.07
CA THR A 827 -1.64 -25.57 -6.16
C THR A 827 -3.06 -25.32 -5.64
N SER A 828 -3.45 -25.79 -4.44
CA SER A 828 -4.81 -25.55 -3.90
C SER A 828 -4.88 -25.29 -2.39
N VAL A 829 -6.04 -24.86 -1.87
CA VAL A 829 -6.33 -24.30 -0.52
C VAL A 829 -5.35 -24.70 0.58
N TYR A 830 -4.96 -23.74 1.42
CA TYR A 830 -4.64 -24.11 2.81
C TYR A 830 -5.26 -23.16 3.83
N HIS A 831 -6.48 -23.49 4.24
CA HIS A 831 -6.97 -23.13 5.56
C HIS A 831 -6.05 -23.73 6.61
N LYS A 832 -5.36 -22.86 7.34
CA LYS A 832 -4.83 -23.20 8.67
C LYS A 832 -5.98 -23.83 9.46
N PRO A 833 -5.80 -24.98 10.16
CA PRO A 833 -6.90 -25.66 10.87
C PRO A 833 -7.68 -24.80 11.87
N THR A 834 -7.12 -23.67 12.29
CA THR A 834 -7.74 -22.65 13.16
C THR A 834 -8.63 -21.63 12.43
N ASP A 835 -8.88 -21.78 11.12
CA ASP A 835 -9.78 -20.88 10.36
C ASP A 835 -11.26 -21.14 10.69
N THR A 836 -11.77 -20.36 11.64
CA THR A 836 -13.17 -20.43 12.12
C THR A 836 -14.19 -19.85 11.14
N GLY A 837 -13.76 -19.21 10.05
CA GLY A 837 -14.64 -18.43 9.16
C GLY A 837 -15.28 -17.20 9.83
N LEU A 838 -14.84 -16.81 11.04
CA LEU A 838 -15.33 -15.64 11.78
C LEU A 838 -14.88 -14.35 11.12
N LEU A 839 -15.81 -13.69 10.45
CA LEU A 839 -15.59 -12.48 9.70
C LEU A 839 -16.88 -11.61 9.76
N LEU A 840 -16.82 -10.32 9.36
CA LEU A 840 -17.99 -9.40 9.41
C LEU A 840 -19.30 -10.01 8.86
N HIS A 841 -20.34 -9.95 9.69
CA HIS A 841 -21.70 -10.37 9.37
C HIS A 841 -22.42 -9.43 8.39
N TYR A 842 -23.33 -9.93 7.54
CA TYR A 842 -24.04 -9.10 6.56
C TYR A 842 -24.82 -7.93 7.19
N GLN A 843 -25.32 -8.09 8.42
CA GLN A 843 -26.07 -7.04 9.13
C GLN A 843 -25.17 -5.94 9.73
N SER A 844 -23.88 -6.20 10.01
CA SER A 844 -22.99 -5.30 10.77
C SER A 844 -23.01 -3.84 10.31
N HIS A 845 -22.86 -2.88 11.23
CA HIS A 845 -23.14 -1.45 10.99
C HIS A 845 -22.09 -0.73 10.11
N VAL A 846 -22.05 -1.03 8.80
CA VAL A 846 -21.00 -0.54 7.88
C VAL A 846 -21.50 -0.05 6.52
N ASP A 847 -20.82 0.97 5.95
CA ASP A 847 -21.12 1.49 4.59
C ASP A 847 -21.21 0.29 3.68
N GLN A 848 -22.33 0.22 3.00
CA GLN A 848 -22.65 -0.86 2.11
C GLN A 848 -21.56 -1.09 1.07
N ARG A 849 -20.59 -0.18 0.83
CA ARG A 849 -19.34 -0.39 0.03
C ARG A 849 -18.25 -1.26 0.71
N TYR A 850 -18.04 -1.10 2.03
CA TYR A 850 -17.46 -2.18 2.83
C TYR A 850 -18.51 -3.22 3.19
N LYS A 851 -19.60 -3.23 2.42
CA LYS A 851 -20.38 -4.41 2.23
C LYS A 851 -20.23 -5.17 0.89
N ARG A 852 -19.48 -4.98 -0.28
CA ARG A 852 -19.16 -5.95 -1.51
C ARG A 852 -17.77 -6.51 -1.77
N SER A 853 -16.76 -5.69 -1.93
CA SER A 853 -15.41 -6.12 -2.27
C SER A 853 -14.67 -6.97 -1.18
N LEU A 854 -15.33 -7.88 -0.45
CA LEU A 854 -14.75 -9.01 0.34
C LEU A 854 -15.67 -10.23 0.36
N LEU A 855 -16.90 -10.23 -0.18
CA LEU A 855 -17.22 -11.39 -1.01
C LEU A 855 -16.49 -11.24 -2.33
N ASN A 856 -16.29 -10.05 -2.89
CA ASN A 856 -15.45 -9.95 -4.10
C ASN A 856 -13.95 -9.96 -3.76
N THR A 857 -13.46 -9.50 -2.59
CA THR A 857 -12.10 -9.90 -2.17
C THR A 857 -12.07 -11.36 -1.75
N MET A 858 -13.06 -11.96 -1.04
CA MET A 858 -13.09 -13.43 -0.85
C MET A 858 -13.28 -14.18 -2.17
N LEU A 859 -13.86 -13.60 -3.23
CA LEU A 859 -14.13 -14.29 -4.50
C LEU A 859 -13.09 -14.01 -5.57
N ASN A 860 -12.35 -12.91 -5.45
CA ASN A 860 -11.06 -12.74 -6.06
C ASN A 860 -10.10 -13.74 -5.40
N ARG A 861 -10.07 -13.78 -4.06
CA ARG A 861 -9.61 -14.86 -3.17
C ARG A 861 -10.40 -16.17 -3.32
N ALA A 862 -11.33 -16.24 -4.30
CA ALA A 862 -11.96 -17.46 -4.81
C ALA A 862 -11.79 -17.72 -6.31
N TYR A 863 -11.05 -16.89 -7.03
CA TYR A 863 -10.82 -17.08 -8.45
C TYR A 863 -9.34 -17.22 -8.74
N ARG A 864 -8.49 -16.42 -8.09
CA ARG A 864 -7.05 -16.39 -8.31
C ARG A 864 -6.24 -17.71 -8.31
N LEU A 865 -6.56 -18.73 -7.52
CA LEU A 865 -5.53 -19.44 -6.76
C LEU A 865 -5.47 -20.95 -6.76
N SER A 866 -6.59 -21.62 -6.85
CA SER A 866 -6.54 -23.06 -7.03
C SER A 866 -5.73 -23.35 -8.32
N SER A 867 -5.35 -24.59 -8.58
CA SER A 867 -4.76 -24.96 -9.87
C SER A 867 -5.88 -25.27 -10.84
N THR A 868 -6.82 -26.12 -10.43
CA THR A 868 -7.84 -26.62 -11.35
C THR A 868 -9.13 -25.82 -11.21
N LYS A 869 -9.94 -25.83 -12.28
CA LYS A 869 -11.35 -25.42 -12.23
C LYS A 869 -12.13 -26.21 -11.16
N GLU A 870 -11.73 -27.45 -10.88
CA GLU A 870 -12.28 -28.29 -9.82
C GLU A 870 -11.97 -27.70 -8.44
N SER A 871 -10.70 -27.46 -8.10
CA SER A 871 -10.31 -26.88 -6.82
C SER A 871 -10.91 -25.47 -6.66
N PHE A 872 -11.06 -24.69 -7.73
CA PHE A 872 -11.86 -23.45 -7.71
C PHE A 872 -13.33 -23.72 -7.30
N THR A 873 -13.96 -24.74 -7.89
CA THR A 873 -15.40 -25.07 -7.78
C THR A 873 -15.76 -25.71 -6.46
N LYS A 874 -14.98 -26.71 -6.00
CA LYS A 874 -15.01 -27.35 -4.66
C LYS A 874 -15.21 -26.35 -3.53
N GLU A 875 -14.74 -25.17 -3.80
CA GLU A 875 -14.31 -24.23 -2.81
C GLU A 875 -15.18 -22.95 -2.95
N CYS A 876 -15.63 -22.59 -4.16
CA CYS A 876 -16.77 -21.67 -4.31
C CYS A 876 -18.01 -22.22 -3.58
N GLN A 877 -18.09 -23.55 -3.37
CA GLN A 877 -19.04 -24.17 -2.44
C GLN A 877 -18.72 -23.88 -0.96
N HIS A 878 -17.47 -23.92 -0.50
CA HIS A 878 -17.10 -23.51 0.86
C HIS A 878 -17.54 -22.07 1.13
N LEU A 879 -17.19 -21.11 0.27
CA LEU A 879 -17.65 -19.74 0.48
C LEU A 879 -19.15 -19.62 0.48
N LYS A 880 -19.84 -20.34 -0.41
CA LYS A 880 -21.30 -20.36 -0.42
C LYS A 880 -21.84 -20.81 0.94
N ARG A 881 -21.21 -21.80 1.59
CA ARG A 881 -21.52 -22.23 2.97
C ARG A 881 -21.18 -21.12 3.99
N MET A 882 -19.95 -20.61 4.01
CA MET A 882 -19.49 -19.60 4.99
C MET A 882 -20.25 -18.28 4.91
N PHE A 883 -20.45 -17.72 3.71
CA PHE A 883 -21.19 -16.47 3.53
C PHE A 883 -22.68 -16.61 3.84
N THR A 884 -23.27 -17.80 3.61
CA THR A 884 -24.66 -18.08 4.01
C THR A 884 -24.77 -18.16 5.54
N LYS A 885 -23.79 -18.77 6.24
CA LYS A 885 -23.70 -18.68 7.71
C LYS A 885 -23.64 -17.23 8.19
N LEU A 886 -22.84 -16.38 7.53
CA LEU A 886 -22.73 -14.93 7.78
C LEU A 886 -23.92 -14.09 7.24
N LYS A 887 -25.04 -14.74 6.90
CA LYS A 887 -26.33 -14.17 6.45
C LYS A 887 -26.25 -13.24 5.24
N TYR A 888 -25.25 -13.43 4.36
CA TYR A 888 -25.22 -12.74 3.07
C TYR A 888 -26.34 -13.27 2.16
N PRO A 889 -27.08 -12.42 1.41
CA PRO A 889 -28.25 -12.87 0.65
C PRO A 889 -27.86 -13.88 -0.44
N VAL A 890 -28.51 -15.04 -0.48
CA VAL A 890 -28.12 -16.15 -1.39
C VAL A 890 -28.17 -15.77 -2.87
N LYS A 891 -29.18 -15.01 -3.32
CA LYS A 891 -29.22 -14.45 -4.70
C LYS A 891 -27.97 -13.65 -5.04
N LEU A 892 -27.42 -12.98 -4.04
CA LEU A 892 -26.32 -12.04 -4.16
C LEU A 892 -24.97 -12.79 -4.06
N ILE A 893 -24.84 -13.78 -3.16
CA ILE A 893 -23.72 -14.74 -3.15
C ILE A 893 -23.64 -15.46 -4.51
N ASN A 894 -24.74 -16.06 -4.96
CA ASN A 894 -24.82 -16.74 -6.25
C ASN A 894 -24.51 -15.79 -7.41
N SER A 895 -24.95 -14.52 -7.39
CA SER A 895 -24.62 -13.57 -8.46
C SER A 895 -23.11 -13.27 -8.56
N ALA A 896 -22.40 -13.30 -7.42
CA ALA A 896 -20.97 -13.10 -7.40
C ALA A 896 -20.22 -14.38 -7.78
N ILE A 897 -20.56 -15.54 -7.21
CA ILE A 897 -19.98 -16.84 -7.63
C ILE A 897 -20.22 -17.06 -9.13
N ALA A 898 -21.43 -16.77 -9.62
CA ALA A 898 -21.72 -16.78 -11.05
C ALA A 898 -20.76 -15.86 -11.80
N TRP A 899 -20.64 -14.58 -11.43
CA TRP A 899 -19.67 -13.67 -12.04
C TRP A 899 -18.27 -14.27 -12.09
N TYR A 900 -17.78 -14.87 -11.01
CA TYR A 900 -16.45 -15.51 -10.96
C TYR A 900 -16.34 -16.90 -11.64
N THR A 901 -17.45 -17.52 -12.04
CA THR A 901 -17.49 -18.83 -12.75
C THR A 901 -17.78 -18.66 -14.24
N SER A 902 -18.50 -17.60 -14.61
CA SER A 902 -18.70 -17.13 -15.99
C SER A 902 -17.67 -16.09 -16.42
N SER A 903 -16.97 -15.46 -15.48
CA SER A 903 -15.57 -15.13 -15.69
C SER A 903 -14.85 -16.46 -15.80
N THR A 904 -14.50 -16.75 -17.03
CA THR A 904 -14.02 -18.02 -17.57
C THR A 904 -12.54 -17.90 -17.89
N ILE A 905 -12.01 -18.95 -18.52
CA ILE A 905 -10.59 -19.24 -18.66
C ILE A 905 -9.73 -18.14 -19.34
N GLN A 906 -10.19 -17.01 -19.92
CA GLN A 906 -9.28 -15.87 -20.24
C GLN A 906 -9.50 -14.51 -19.56
N SER A 907 -10.56 -14.31 -18.77
CA SER A 907 -11.06 -12.96 -18.39
C SER A 907 -10.20 -12.17 -17.36
N ARG A 908 -8.90 -12.42 -17.31
CA ARG A 908 -8.11 -12.42 -16.09
C ARG A 908 -6.68 -11.87 -16.30
N HIS A 909 -6.23 -11.66 -17.53
CA HIS A 909 -5.00 -10.86 -17.74
C HIS A 909 -5.16 -9.37 -17.39
N GLU A 910 -6.40 -8.89 -17.17
CA GLU A 910 -6.73 -7.48 -16.95
C GLU A 910 -6.32 -6.97 -15.55
N THR A 911 -5.11 -6.43 -15.43
CA THR A 911 -4.80 -5.36 -14.47
C THR A 911 -5.60 -4.09 -14.83
N PRO A 912 -5.95 -3.20 -13.88
CA PRO A 912 -6.53 -1.91 -14.21
C PRO A 912 -5.45 -1.01 -14.83
N THR A 913 -5.57 -0.69 -16.11
CA THR A 913 -4.60 0.12 -16.87
C THR A 913 -4.44 1.52 -16.31
N GLU A 914 -3.21 2.05 -16.29
CA GLU A 914 -2.83 3.27 -15.54
C GLU A 914 -3.16 4.61 -16.24
N LEU A 915 -4.12 4.62 -17.19
CA LEU A 915 -4.54 5.81 -17.94
C LEU A 915 -5.42 6.77 -17.11
N ASP A 916 -4.84 7.40 -16.08
CA ASP A 916 -5.36 8.65 -15.50
C ASP A 916 -4.26 9.50 -14.82
N ALA A 917 -3.07 9.56 -15.43
CA ALA A 917 -1.95 10.40 -14.96
C ALA A 917 -2.33 11.91 -14.94
N ALA A 918 -3.12 12.42 -15.88
CA ALA A 918 -3.48 13.84 -15.87
C ALA A 918 -4.39 14.30 -14.69
N THR A 919 -5.01 13.40 -13.91
CA THR A 919 -5.94 13.82 -12.83
C THR A 919 -5.29 14.03 -11.45
N GLN A 920 -5.73 15.09 -10.76
CA GLN A 920 -5.35 15.37 -9.37
C GLN A 920 -5.79 14.22 -8.44
N LYS A 921 -4.81 13.49 -7.90
CA LYS A 921 -4.96 12.38 -6.92
C LYS A 921 -5.97 12.77 -5.80
N PRO A 922 -7.16 12.13 -5.70
CA PRO A 922 -8.30 12.62 -4.92
C PRO A 922 -8.01 12.91 -3.44
N VAL A 923 -8.58 14.01 -2.94
CA VAL A 923 -8.55 14.36 -1.52
C VAL A 923 -9.58 13.49 -0.80
N ARG A 924 -9.08 12.50 -0.07
CA ARG A 924 -9.92 11.56 0.68
C ARG A 924 -10.35 12.17 2.00
N ILE A 925 -11.65 12.36 2.16
CA ILE A 925 -12.26 12.89 3.39
C ILE A 925 -12.83 11.72 4.17
N THR A 926 -12.03 11.15 5.08
CA THR A 926 -12.49 10.08 5.99
C THR A 926 -13.69 10.59 6.80
N LEU A 927 -14.76 9.83 6.98
CA LEU A 927 -16.02 10.33 7.58
C LEU A 927 -16.66 9.26 8.48
N PRO A 928 -17.70 9.54 9.28
CA PRO A 928 -18.39 8.49 10.04
C PRO A 928 -19.31 7.71 9.12
N PHE A 929 -19.40 6.39 9.31
CA PHE A 929 -20.61 5.73 8.83
C PHE A 929 -21.72 5.91 9.88
N LYS A 930 -22.58 6.91 9.69
CA LYS A 930 -23.82 7.09 10.48
C LYS A 930 -24.88 6.09 10.03
N ASP A 931 -25.21 6.11 8.75
CA ASP A 931 -26.18 5.25 8.09
C ASP A 931 -25.96 5.35 6.57
N GLN A 932 -26.64 4.51 5.77
CA GLN A 932 -26.41 4.53 4.32
C GLN A 932 -26.93 5.81 3.65
N LYS A 933 -28.09 6.34 4.04
CA LYS A 933 -28.70 7.54 3.45
C LYS A 933 -27.81 8.76 3.70
N SER A 934 -27.33 8.95 4.93
CA SER A 934 -26.36 10.00 5.27
C SER A 934 -25.01 9.82 4.55
N ALA A 935 -24.48 8.60 4.49
CA ALA A 935 -23.24 8.30 3.75
C ALA A 935 -23.40 8.49 2.23
N ASP A 936 -24.62 8.46 1.72
CA ASP A 936 -24.93 8.75 0.32
C ASP A 936 -25.07 10.26 0.07
N THR A 937 -25.77 11.00 0.94
CA THR A 937 -25.91 12.46 0.88
C THR A 937 -24.56 13.17 0.98
N VAL A 938 -23.71 12.79 1.93
CA VAL A 938 -22.37 13.40 2.08
C VAL A 938 -21.45 13.06 0.90
N ARG A 939 -21.67 11.89 0.26
CA ARG A 939 -21.00 11.50 -1.01
C ARG A 939 -21.57 12.19 -2.25
N HIS A 940 -22.70 12.88 -2.10
CA HIS A 940 -23.21 13.86 -3.08
C HIS A 940 -22.54 15.22 -2.83
N GLN A 941 -22.76 15.78 -1.63
CA GLN A 941 -22.33 17.13 -1.23
C GLN A 941 -20.83 17.38 -1.40
N LEU A 942 -19.97 16.46 -0.95
CA LEU A 942 -18.51 16.62 -1.14
C LEU A 942 -18.10 16.50 -2.61
N LYS A 943 -18.80 15.66 -3.38
CA LYS A 943 -18.55 15.51 -4.81
C LYS A 943 -19.01 16.74 -5.60
N ASP A 944 -20.00 17.48 -5.10
CA ASP A 944 -20.44 18.78 -5.65
C ASP A 944 -19.52 19.93 -5.21
N LEU A 945 -19.09 19.97 -3.93
CA LEU A 945 -18.09 20.92 -3.43
C LEU A 945 -16.76 20.80 -4.18
N GLY A 946 -16.26 19.58 -4.36
CA GLY A 946 -15.03 19.32 -5.13
C GLY A 946 -15.08 19.84 -6.57
N ARG A 947 -16.26 19.86 -7.17
CA ARG A 947 -16.50 20.42 -8.51
C ARG A 947 -16.66 21.94 -8.54
N LYS A 948 -16.81 22.61 -7.40
CA LYS A 948 -16.70 24.08 -7.29
C LYS A 948 -15.25 24.56 -7.10
N ILE A 949 -14.37 23.72 -6.56
CA ILE A 949 -12.98 24.08 -6.22
C ILE A 949 -11.90 23.40 -7.09
N GLY A 950 -12.30 22.61 -8.09
CA GLY A 950 -11.37 21.94 -9.01
C GLY A 950 -10.59 20.75 -8.41
N THR A 951 -11.15 20.02 -7.44
CA THR A 951 -10.46 18.90 -6.76
C THR A 951 -11.44 17.77 -6.41
N ASP A 952 -11.16 16.53 -6.78
CA ASP A 952 -12.03 15.39 -6.41
C ASP A 952 -11.99 15.10 -4.90
N LEU A 953 -13.15 15.23 -4.23
CA LEU A 953 -13.31 15.01 -2.79
C LEU A 953 -14.06 13.68 -2.55
N GLN A 954 -13.34 12.63 -2.14
CA GLN A 954 -13.92 11.29 -1.97
C GLN A 954 -14.14 10.92 -0.49
N PRO A 955 -15.37 10.65 -0.04
CA PRO A 955 -15.60 10.27 1.35
C PRO A 955 -15.37 8.77 1.64
N VAL A 956 -14.52 8.54 2.64
CA VAL A 956 -14.12 7.21 3.14
C VAL A 956 -14.79 6.98 4.50
N PHE A 957 -16.01 6.43 4.49
CA PHE A 957 -16.79 6.28 5.71
C PHE A 957 -16.18 5.21 6.65
N THR A 958 -16.15 5.46 7.96
CA THR A 958 -15.52 4.59 8.94
C THR A 958 -16.50 4.21 10.04
N SER A 959 -16.92 2.95 10.02
CA SER A 959 -17.69 2.32 11.11
C SER A 959 -16.80 1.90 12.25
N ARG A 960 -17.25 2.20 13.48
CA ARG A 960 -16.69 1.66 14.74
C ARG A 960 -16.75 0.14 14.74
N LYS A 961 -15.84 -0.51 15.47
CA LYS A 961 -15.84 -1.96 15.70
C LYS A 961 -15.76 -2.27 17.19
N ILE A 962 -16.23 -3.46 17.54
CA ILE A 962 -16.42 -3.90 18.93
C ILE A 962 -15.07 -4.10 19.64
N GLU A 963 -14.02 -4.56 18.93
CA GLU A 963 -12.63 -4.56 19.42
C GLU A 963 -12.22 -3.22 20.08
N GLY A 964 -12.65 -2.10 19.51
CA GLY A 964 -12.36 -0.76 20.04
C GLY A 964 -13.06 -0.42 21.37
N LYS A 965 -14.08 -1.17 21.79
CA LYS A 965 -14.71 -1.05 23.12
C LYS A 965 -14.07 -1.97 24.17
N LEU A 966 -13.41 -3.04 23.75
CA LEU A 966 -13.00 -4.16 24.63
C LEU A 966 -11.50 -4.17 25.01
N LYS A 967 -10.68 -3.26 24.47
CA LYS A 967 -9.27 -3.18 24.86
C LYS A 967 -9.09 -2.55 26.24
N ILE A 968 -8.58 -3.35 27.17
CA ILE A 968 -7.97 -2.90 28.42
C ILE A 968 -6.72 -2.08 28.09
N GLN A 969 -6.34 -1.14 28.97
CA GLN A 969 -5.26 -0.18 28.71
C GLN A 969 -4.32 -0.09 29.92
N GLU A 970 -3.02 -0.27 29.68
CA GLU A 970 -1.96 0.03 30.65
C GLU A 970 -1.98 1.51 31.07
N GLU A 971 -1.64 1.79 32.33
CA GLU A 971 -1.48 3.15 32.84
C GLU A 971 -0.29 3.88 32.20
N LYS A 972 -0.32 5.23 32.22
CA LYS A 972 0.67 6.07 31.52
C LYS A 972 1.02 7.31 32.33
N PRO A 973 2.31 7.66 32.51
CA PRO A 973 2.72 8.85 33.28
C PRO A 973 2.08 10.15 32.78
N ALA A 974 1.41 10.86 33.70
CA ALA A 974 0.40 11.87 33.37
C ALA A 974 0.95 13.15 32.71
N LEU A 975 1.99 13.77 33.29
CA LEU A 975 2.36 15.17 32.97
C LEU A 975 3.19 15.34 31.68
N ILE A 976 3.98 14.33 31.31
CA ILE A 976 5.00 14.45 30.24
C ILE A 976 4.39 14.13 28.86
N ASN A 977 3.30 13.36 28.82
CA ASN A 977 2.62 12.95 27.59
C ASN A 977 1.64 14.00 27.01
N HIS A 978 1.42 15.11 27.72
CA HIS A 978 0.48 16.17 27.34
C HIS A 978 1.18 17.25 26.50
N GLN A 979 0.67 17.52 25.29
CA GLN A 979 1.17 18.53 24.33
C GLN A 979 0.11 18.85 23.28
N CYS A 980 0.30 19.94 22.54
CA CYS A 980 -0.73 20.52 21.67
C CYS A 980 -2.02 20.70 22.46
N VAL A 981 -1.90 21.30 23.65
CA VAL A 981 -3.00 21.47 24.59
C VAL A 981 -3.33 22.94 24.77
N VAL A 982 -4.62 23.24 24.94
CA VAL A 982 -5.07 24.41 25.69
C VAL A 982 -5.24 23.96 27.14
N TYR A 983 -4.73 24.74 28.08
CA TYR A 983 -4.75 24.47 29.51
C TYR A 983 -5.32 25.69 30.24
N THR A 984 -5.87 25.44 31.42
CA THR A 984 -6.14 26.47 32.42
C THR A 984 -5.15 26.33 33.56
N PHE A 985 -4.70 27.47 34.08
CA PHE A 985 -4.19 27.60 35.44
C PHE A 985 -5.30 28.20 36.29
N LYS A 986 -5.49 27.67 37.50
CA LYS A 986 -6.23 28.32 38.57
C LYS A 986 -5.33 28.47 39.78
N CYS A 987 -5.40 29.60 40.46
CA CYS A 987 -4.78 29.75 41.76
C CYS A 987 -5.61 28.99 42.81
N ASP A 988 -4.95 28.20 43.66
CA ASP A 988 -5.62 27.50 44.76
C ASP A 988 -5.98 28.46 45.92
N SER A 989 -5.42 29.69 45.91
CA SER A 989 -5.53 30.68 46.98
C SER A 989 -6.41 31.91 46.64
N CYS A 990 -6.90 32.05 45.40
CA CYS A 990 -7.89 33.06 45.01
C CYS A 990 -8.47 32.79 43.60
N ASP A 991 -9.52 33.53 43.22
CA ASP A 991 -10.18 33.46 41.90
C ASP A 991 -9.30 33.80 40.66
N ALA A 992 -7.98 33.91 40.79
CA ALA A 992 -7.11 34.26 39.67
C ALA A 992 -6.88 33.07 38.75
N ASP A 993 -7.42 33.14 37.54
CA ASP A 993 -7.31 32.11 36.51
C ASP A 993 -6.70 32.64 35.20
N TYR A 994 -6.11 31.72 34.44
CA TYR A 994 -5.47 31.98 33.16
C TYR A 994 -5.76 30.85 32.18
N ILE A 995 -5.96 31.17 30.91
CA ILE A 995 -6.10 30.20 29.82
C ILE A 995 -4.99 30.44 28.79
N GLY A 996 -4.29 29.37 28.41
CA GLY A 996 -3.19 29.43 27.45
C GLY A 996 -3.02 28.15 26.63
N TYR A 997 -2.29 28.20 25.51
CA TYR A 997 -1.90 27.01 24.76
C TYR A 997 -0.39 26.68 24.74
N THR A 998 -0.08 25.41 24.47
CA THR A 998 1.26 24.95 24.11
C THR A 998 1.24 23.82 23.09
N THR A 999 2.07 23.93 22.06
CA THR A 999 2.37 22.83 21.11
C THR A 999 3.48 21.89 21.60
N ARG A 1000 4.12 22.21 22.73
CA ARG A 1000 5.20 21.45 23.37
C ARG A 1000 4.66 20.71 24.61
N HIS A 1001 5.53 19.99 25.32
CA HIS A 1001 5.17 19.32 26.58
C HIS A 1001 4.56 20.32 27.58
N LEU A 1002 3.43 19.96 28.20
CA LEU A 1002 2.76 20.80 29.20
C LEU A 1002 3.66 21.05 30.41
N HIS A 1003 4.36 20.02 30.89
CA HIS A 1003 5.42 20.14 31.90
C HIS A 1003 6.40 21.30 31.61
N GLN A 1004 6.90 21.42 30.37
CA GLN A 1004 7.81 22.50 30.00
C GLN A 1004 7.12 23.87 30.03
N ARG A 1005 5.83 23.93 29.70
CA ARG A 1005 5.05 25.18 29.69
C ARG A 1005 4.69 25.67 31.10
N ILE A 1006 4.38 24.76 32.02
CA ILE A 1006 4.15 25.06 33.45
C ILE A 1006 5.39 25.75 34.03
N GLU A 1007 6.58 25.21 33.75
CA GLU A 1007 7.85 25.79 34.23
C GLU A 1007 8.16 27.16 33.63
N GLU A 1008 7.78 27.42 32.37
CA GLU A 1008 7.87 28.76 31.76
C GLU A 1008 6.97 29.79 32.45
N HIS A 1009 5.82 29.38 32.98
CA HIS A 1009 4.87 30.31 33.60
C HIS A 1009 5.38 30.98 34.88
N LYS A 1010 6.44 30.43 35.51
CA LYS A 1010 7.15 31.02 36.66
C LYS A 1010 7.73 32.42 36.36
N ALA A 1011 8.00 32.72 35.09
CA ALA A 1011 8.45 34.04 34.60
C ALA A 1011 7.36 34.84 33.86
N SER A 1012 6.09 34.39 33.90
CA SER A 1012 4.95 35.03 33.22
C SER A 1012 4.02 35.76 34.19
N VAL A 1013 2.87 36.27 33.70
CA VAL A 1013 1.78 36.83 34.52
C VAL A 1013 1.33 35.93 35.68
N ILE A 1014 1.32 34.60 35.49
CA ILE A 1014 1.01 33.64 36.58
C ILE A 1014 2.08 33.68 37.66
N GLY A 1015 3.35 33.64 37.29
CA GLY A 1015 4.47 33.72 38.24
C GLY A 1015 4.59 35.10 38.88
N LYS A 1016 4.19 36.17 38.19
CA LYS A 1016 4.06 37.52 38.74
C LYS A 1016 2.99 37.54 39.83
N HIS A 1017 1.77 37.09 39.50
CA HIS A 1017 0.65 36.96 40.42
C HIS A 1017 1.00 36.14 41.68
N LEU A 1018 1.59 34.95 41.53
CA LEU A 1018 1.94 34.09 42.67
C LEU A 1018 2.99 34.69 43.61
N ARG A 1019 3.88 35.58 43.12
CA ARG A 1019 4.82 36.32 43.97
C ARG A 1019 4.14 37.51 44.66
N GLU A 1020 3.41 38.31 43.91
CA GLU A 1020 2.91 39.62 44.37
C GLU A 1020 1.63 39.52 45.21
N ALA A 1021 0.75 38.56 44.92
CA ALA A 1021 -0.51 38.38 45.67
C ALA A 1021 -0.41 37.35 46.81
N HIS A 1022 0.57 36.45 46.78
CA HIS A 1022 0.65 35.29 47.70
C HIS A 1022 2.04 35.04 48.32
N GLY A 1023 3.10 35.68 47.84
CA GLY A 1023 4.48 35.43 48.31
C GLY A 1023 5.05 34.04 48.01
N VAL A 1024 4.34 33.17 47.29
CA VAL A 1024 4.66 31.74 47.19
C VAL A 1024 5.79 31.47 46.19
N ALA A 1025 6.86 30.82 46.67
CA ALA A 1025 7.87 30.23 45.81
C ALA A 1025 7.28 29.04 45.03
N SER A 1026 7.45 29.05 43.69
CA SER A 1026 6.75 28.21 42.70
C SER A 1026 7.00 26.67 42.70
N ALA A 1027 7.13 26.05 43.86
CA ALA A 1027 7.02 24.60 44.03
C ALA A 1027 5.58 24.11 43.77
N GLY A 1028 5.38 22.83 43.46
CA GLY A 1028 4.04 22.23 43.31
C GLY A 1028 3.20 22.67 42.10
N LEU A 1029 3.59 23.74 41.40
CA LEU A 1029 2.83 24.46 40.35
C LEU A 1029 2.11 23.57 39.32
N GLY A 1030 2.61 22.38 39.03
CA GLY A 1030 1.96 21.43 38.11
C GLY A 1030 0.60 20.88 38.57
N LYS A 1031 0.23 21.02 39.85
CA LYS A 1031 -1.13 20.65 40.34
C LYS A 1031 -2.19 21.69 39.94
N MET A 1032 -1.83 22.97 39.93
CA MET A 1032 -2.69 24.12 39.57
C MET A 1032 -3.05 24.21 38.07
N PHE A 1033 -2.50 23.31 37.24
CA PHE A 1033 -2.68 23.31 35.79
C PHE A 1033 -3.48 22.10 35.31
N SER A 1034 -4.61 22.33 34.63
CA SER A 1034 -5.40 21.27 34.00
C SER A 1034 -5.55 21.48 32.48
N VAL A 1035 -5.69 20.39 31.73
CA VAL A 1035 -5.86 20.44 30.26
C VAL A 1035 -7.33 20.65 29.93
N LEU A 1036 -7.68 21.83 29.40
CA LEU A 1036 -9.01 22.09 28.85
C LEU A 1036 -9.24 21.31 27.54
N LYS A 1037 -8.22 21.19 26.68
CA LYS A 1037 -8.35 20.52 25.38
C LYS A 1037 -7.03 20.07 24.78
N LYS A 1038 -7.05 18.99 23.98
CA LYS A 1038 -5.90 18.49 23.20
C LYS A 1038 -6.14 18.63 21.69
N CYS A 1039 -5.49 19.61 21.08
CA CYS A 1039 -5.73 20.10 19.72
C CYS A 1039 -4.82 19.44 18.64
N ARG A 1040 -5.15 19.70 17.36
CA ARG A 1040 -4.49 19.19 16.14
C ARG A 1040 -3.08 19.75 15.91
N GLY A 1041 -2.87 21.00 16.30
CA GLY A 1041 -1.69 21.82 15.98
C GLY A 1041 -2.00 23.30 16.25
N LYS A 1042 -1.08 24.22 15.92
CA LYS A 1042 -1.11 25.62 16.38
C LYS A 1042 -2.45 26.34 16.13
N MET A 1043 -3.06 26.22 14.95
CA MET A 1043 -4.34 26.89 14.66
C MET A 1043 -5.50 26.34 15.49
N ASP A 1044 -5.57 25.01 15.66
CA ASP A 1044 -6.60 24.34 16.48
C ASP A 1044 -6.38 24.61 17.99
N CYS A 1045 -5.14 24.91 18.42
CA CYS A 1045 -4.86 25.49 19.73
C CYS A 1045 -5.39 26.93 19.84
N LEU A 1046 -5.01 27.83 18.93
CA LEU A 1046 -5.37 29.25 18.96
C LEU A 1046 -6.88 29.50 18.88
N ILE A 1047 -7.59 28.76 18.02
CA ILE A 1047 -9.06 28.86 17.90
C ILE A 1047 -9.74 28.46 19.21
N HIS A 1048 -9.25 27.41 19.89
CA HIS A 1048 -9.85 26.98 21.15
C HIS A 1048 -9.39 27.80 22.36
N GLU A 1049 -8.19 28.35 22.36
CA GLU A 1049 -7.78 29.37 23.35
C GLU A 1049 -8.68 30.61 23.24
N MET A 1050 -8.86 31.17 22.04
CA MET A 1050 -9.77 32.30 21.78
C MET A 1050 -11.20 32.01 22.26
N LEU A 1051 -11.76 30.83 21.93
CA LEU A 1051 -13.12 30.47 22.34
C LEU A 1051 -13.24 30.34 23.86
N PHE A 1052 -12.31 29.66 24.54
CA PHE A 1052 -12.34 29.53 25.99
C PHE A 1052 -12.08 30.85 26.73
N ILE A 1053 -11.25 31.75 26.19
CA ILE A 1053 -11.06 33.10 26.74
C ILE A 1053 -12.36 33.92 26.62
N ARG A 1054 -13.04 33.90 25.47
CA ARG A 1054 -14.33 34.59 25.28
C ARG A 1054 -15.45 34.03 26.17
N GLU A 1055 -15.49 32.71 26.34
CA GLU A 1055 -16.48 31.99 27.15
C GLU A 1055 -16.28 32.23 28.65
N GLN A 1056 -15.05 32.12 29.15
CA GLN A 1056 -14.75 32.03 30.59
C GLN A 1056 -14.21 33.34 31.17
N LYS A 1057 -13.78 34.29 30.32
CA LYS A 1057 -13.25 35.62 30.69
C LYS A 1057 -12.19 35.59 31.82
N PRO A 1058 -11.14 34.75 31.72
CA PRO A 1058 -10.19 34.50 32.80
C PRO A 1058 -9.41 35.76 33.22
N LYS A 1059 -9.29 35.99 34.53
CA LYS A 1059 -8.87 37.27 35.13
C LYS A 1059 -7.42 37.68 34.81
N LEU A 1060 -6.54 36.73 34.48
CA LEU A 1060 -5.13 36.98 34.15
C LEU A 1060 -4.83 37.09 32.64
N ASN A 1061 -5.85 37.02 31.77
CA ASN A 1061 -5.67 37.18 30.32
C ASN A 1061 -5.96 38.62 29.88
N THR A 1062 -4.92 39.34 29.45
CA THR A 1062 -5.04 40.72 28.91
C THR A 1062 -5.53 40.77 27.45
N GLN A 1063 -5.62 39.62 26.78
CA GLN A 1063 -6.13 39.49 25.41
C GLN A 1063 -7.59 38.99 25.43
N SER A 1064 -8.48 39.63 24.67
CA SER A 1064 -9.84 39.12 24.43
C SER A 1064 -9.88 38.02 23.36
N ASP A 1065 -9.01 38.12 22.35
CA ASP A 1065 -8.94 37.24 21.19
C ASP A 1065 -7.51 36.75 20.92
N SER A 1066 -7.32 35.44 20.71
CA SER A 1066 -6.05 34.90 20.19
C SER A 1066 -5.90 35.03 18.67
N ILE A 1067 -6.99 35.28 17.94
CA ILE A 1067 -7.04 35.57 16.48
C ILE A 1067 -8.24 36.51 16.23
N ARG A 1068 -8.06 37.59 15.47
CA ARG A 1068 -9.20 38.41 15.00
C ARG A 1068 -10.02 37.63 13.96
N ALA A 1069 -11.28 37.32 14.27
CA ALA A 1069 -12.22 36.69 13.34
C ALA A 1069 -13.64 37.22 13.54
N LYS A 1070 -14.33 37.55 12.44
CA LYS A 1070 -15.79 37.72 12.44
C LYS A 1070 -16.44 36.33 12.48
N VAL A 1071 -17.34 36.12 13.43
CA VAL A 1071 -18.13 34.89 13.56
C VAL A 1071 -19.56 35.24 13.19
N PHE A 1072 -20.08 34.61 12.15
CA PHE A 1072 -21.52 34.53 11.91
C PHE A 1072 -22.06 33.44 12.84
N ILE A 1073 -23.04 33.80 13.68
CA ILE A 1073 -23.72 32.91 14.62
C ILE A 1073 -24.98 32.37 13.94
#